data_AF-A0A367J7M7-F1
#
_entry.id   AF-A0A367J7M7-F1
#
_cell.length_a   1.000
_cell.length_b   1.000
_cell.length_c   1.000
_cell.angle_alpha   90.00
_cell.angle_beta   90.00
_cell.angle_gamma   90.00
#
_symmetry.space_group_name_H-M   'P 1'
#
loop_
_entity.id
_entity.type
_entity.pdbx_description
1 polymer ?
#
loop_
_entity_poly.entity_id
_entity_poly.type
_entity_poly.pdbx_seq_one_letter_code
_entity_poly.pdbx_strand_id
1 'polypeptide(L)'
;EINTVRGNKNWMRSREGVMASDKFGDELDLLYPIIEEGGSDSAAFDNVLELLVINGVLTLPEAVMMMIPEAWQNHEEMSPEVKAFYQWAASLMEPWDGPALFTFSDGRYCGASLDRNGLRPCRYYLTSDDFMICASEVGTVFIDPETVVEKGRLKPGRMLLVDTVEGVIVDDKRLKLQTAAKRNFTEWVQHQKIDLKQVLQNYKGETEYQVDDTTVQADPRLKAFGYTLEQLNLIMLPLVATGKEPLGSMGNDTALACLAEQPRIIYEYFRELFAQVTNPPIDPIREEIVMSLQCYIGPKGNILELNESQCHQLALDSPILSMQELAAIKNMSESYPSWKVKTIDITFAKQEGVQGYIDTLERICNDVSASIEQGYKIIVLSDRGVNADRVAISSLIAAGGVHHYLVRNKQRSHIALLVETGECKEVHHFCVLLGYGVDAVCPYLAIEAMVKLCREGVVHEGLTADQLIYNFKKGVDNGILKVMSKMGISTLASYKGAQIFEALGIDDSVISRCFSGTASRIKGVTFDIFALDALTLHELGYPTRNEVQPMGLPESGEYHWRDGGAPHVSEPSGIANLQDAVRQKNQTSYEAYSRSAYEAVKKCTLRGMLDFDYEKAKEIPIEQVESWDKIVKRFVTGAMSYGSISIESHSALAYAMNKIGGKSNTGEGGEKPERSRVDANGDSMRSSIKQVASGRFGVTSYYLSDSDELQIKMAQGAKPGEGGELAGSKVSEEIASTRKTTPGIGLISPPPHHDIYSIEDLKQLIYDLKCSNSRARVSVKLVSEVGVGIVAAGVAKARADHILISGHDGGTGASRWTGIKYAGLPWELGLAETHQTLVLNDLRGRVIVQTDGQIKTGRDVALACLLGSEEWGFATTPLIALGCIMMR
;
A
#
# COMPACT_ATOMS: atom_id res chain seq x y z
N GLU A 1 13.50 -8.91 7.51
CA GLU A 1 12.05 -8.72 7.33
C GLU A 1 11.69 -9.13 5.92
N ILE A 2 10.81 -10.11 5.75
CA ILE A 2 10.28 -10.51 4.43
C ILE A 2 8.88 -9.92 4.28
N ASN A 3 8.75 -8.86 3.48
CA ASN A 3 7.54 -8.08 3.37
C ASN A 3 6.43 -8.74 2.50
N THR A 4 6.75 -9.84 1.81
CA THR A 4 5.80 -10.63 1.00
C THR A 4 5.41 -11.96 1.65
N VAL A 5 5.79 -12.20 2.91
CA VAL A 5 5.71 -13.52 3.57
C VAL A 5 4.31 -14.16 3.51
N ARG A 6 3.23 -13.38 3.61
CA ARG A 6 1.86 -13.93 3.56
C ARG A 6 1.52 -14.51 2.18
N GLY A 7 1.93 -13.81 1.11
CA GLY A 7 1.77 -14.29 -0.26
C GLY A 7 2.60 -15.54 -0.49
N ASN A 8 3.87 -15.53 -0.06
CA ASN A 8 4.76 -16.67 -0.19
C ASN A 8 4.20 -17.92 0.51
N LYS A 9 3.63 -17.76 1.72
CA LYS A 9 2.96 -18.83 2.46
C LYS A 9 1.76 -19.40 1.70
N ASN A 10 0.89 -18.54 1.17
CA ASN A 10 -0.29 -18.96 0.40
C ASN A 10 0.10 -19.71 -0.88
N TRP A 11 1.11 -19.23 -1.61
CA TRP A 11 1.58 -19.89 -2.81
C TRP A 11 2.27 -21.22 -2.50
N MET A 12 3.04 -21.31 -1.42
CA MET A 12 3.64 -22.57 -0.99
C MET A 12 2.56 -23.59 -0.62
N ARG A 13 1.53 -23.19 0.13
CA ARG A 13 0.38 -24.05 0.44
C ARG A 13 -0.32 -24.57 -0.82
N SER A 14 -0.48 -23.71 -1.83
CA SER A 14 -1.04 -24.10 -3.13
C SER A 14 -0.15 -25.08 -3.90
N ARG A 15 1.18 -24.99 -3.77
CA ARG A 15 2.12 -25.90 -4.46
C ARG A 15 2.07 -27.33 -3.93
N GLU A 16 1.63 -27.54 -2.68
CA GLU A 16 1.44 -28.89 -2.10
C GLU A 16 0.49 -29.78 -2.90
N GLY A 17 -0.34 -29.22 -3.81
CA GLY A 17 -1.19 -30.01 -4.72
C GLY A 17 -0.50 -30.47 -6.01
N VAL A 18 0.69 -29.95 -6.32
CA VAL A 18 1.44 -30.23 -7.57
C VAL A 18 2.82 -30.83 -7.29
N MET A 19 3.33 -30.69 -6.07
CA MET A 19 4.65 -31.19 -5.71
C MET A 19 4.73 -32.72 -5.82
N ALA A 20 5.81 -33.18 -6.43
CA ALA A 20 6.21 -34.59 -6.47
C ALA A 20 7.74 -34.66 -6.34
N SER A 21 8.25 -35.67 -5.66
CA SER A 21 9.70 -35.82 -5.47
C SER A 21 10.10 -37.27 -5.67
N ASP A 22 11.07 -37.52 -6.56
CA ASP A 22 11.68 -38.84 -6.71
C ASP A 22 12.44 -39.28 -5.45
N LYS A 23 12.91 -38.32 -4.64
CA LYS A 23 13.68 -38.57 -3.42
C LYS A 23 12.80 -38.94 -2.24
N PHE A 24 11.72 -38.20 -2.02
CA PHE A 24 10.80 -38.45 -0.91
C PHE A 24 9.71 -39.46 -1.27
N GLY A 25 9.36 -39.61 -2.55
CA GLY A 25 8.29 -40.49 -2.99
C GLY A 25 6.99 -40.24 -2.21
N ASP A 26 6.40 -41.30 -1.69
CA ASP A 26 5.16 -41.25 -0.90
C ASP A 26 5.34 -40.58 0.48
N GLU A 27 6.57 -40.41 0.97
CA GLU A 27 6.85 -39.75 2.26
C GLU A 27 6.72 -38.23 2.18
N LEU A 28 6.60 -37.64 0.98
CA LEU A 28 6.46 -36.19 0.81
C LEU A 28 5.24 -35.63 1.55
N ASP A 29 4.15 -36.39 1.62
CA ASP A 29 2.93 -35.99 2.32
C ASP A 29 3.13 -35.83 3.83
N LEU A 30 4.13 -36.50 4.41
CA LEU A 30 4.48 -36.37 5.83
C LEU A 30 5.11 -35.01 6.16
N LEU A 31 5.63 -34.31 5.15
CA LEU A 31 6.23 -32.99 5.30
C LEU A 31 5.20 -31.85 5.28
N TYR A 32 3.93 -32.14 4.99
CA TYR A 32 2.90 -31.10 4.91
C TYR A 32 2.33 -30.71 6.28
N PRO A 33 2.09 -29.40 6.54
CA PRO A 33 2.43 -28.26 5.69
C PRO A 33 3.94 -27.98 5.66
N ILE A 34 4.47 -27.59 4.50
CA ILE A 34 5.93 -27.31 4.36
C ILE A 34 6.36 -26.16 5.26
N ILE A 35 5.53 -25.11 5.37
CA ILE A 35 5.79 -23.98 6.23
C ILE A 35 5.05 -24.20 7.54
N GLU A 36 5.81 -24.24 8.64
CA GLU A 36 5.25 -24.44 9.97
C GLU A 36 4.36 -23.26 10.41
N GLU A 37 3.27 -23.59 11.12
CA GLU A 37 2.40 -22.57 11.71
C GLU A 37 3.08 -21.91 12.92
N GLY A 38 2.94 -20.59 13.06
CA GLY A 38 3.50 -19.83 14.18
C GLY A 38 4.99 -19.46 14.08
N GLY A 39 5.71 -19.96 13.06
CA GLY A 39 7.08 -19.57 12.78
C GLY A 39 7.23 -18.12 12.26
N SER A 40 8.42 -17.54 12.45
CA SER A 40 8.77 -16.21 11.92
C SER A 40 8.84 -16.21 10.38
N ASP A 41 9.02 -15.02 9.80
CA ASP A 41 9.29 -14.87 8.38
C ASP A 41 10.56 -15.63 7.93
N SER A 42 11.60 -15.55 8.74
CA SER A 42 12.89 -16.20 8.51
C SER A 42 12.80 -17.72 8.64
N ALA A 43 12.00 -18.22 9.60
CA ALA A 43 11.74 -19.66 9.72
C ALA A 43 10.95 -20.19 8.50
N ALA A 44 9.95 -19.44 8.02
CA ALA A 44 9.21 -19.83 6.82
C ALA A 44 10.09 -19.86 5.56
N PHE A 45 11.05 -18.94 5.45
CA PHE A 45 12.03 -18.95 4.37
C PHE A 45 12.95 -20.19 4.48
N ASP A 46 13.44 -20.47 5.68
CA ASP A 46 14.33 -21.61 5.95
C ASP A 46 13.65 -22.95 5.63
N ASN A 47 12.38 -23.16 6.02
CA ASN A 47 11.64 -24.39 5.71
C ASN A 47 11.58 -24.67 4.19
N VAL A 48 11.34 -23.63 3.39
CA VAL A 48 11.27 -23.78 1.92
C VAL A 48 12.65 -23.98 1.32
N LEU A 49 13.66 -23.24 1.80
CA LEU A 49 15.03 -23.41 1.35
C LEU A 49 15.55 -24.83 1.63
N GLU A 50 15.31 -25.33 2.84
CA GLU A 50 15.70 -26.68 3.27
C GLU A 50 15.03 -27.74 2.38
N LEU A 51 13.73 -27.62 2.10
CA LEU A 51 13.03 -28.52 1.18
C LEU A 51 13.70 -28.56 -0.20
N LEU A 52 14.00 -27.40 -0.79
CA LEU A 52 14.61 -27.31 -2.13
C LEU A 52 15.99 -27.96 -2.17
N VAL A 53 16.79 -27.75 -1.12
CA VAL A 53 18.16 -28.28 -1.02
C VAL A 53 18.16 -29.77 -0.71
N ILE A 54 17.35 -30.24 0.24
CA ILE A 54 17.28 -31.67 0.58
C ILE A 54 16.71 -32.46 -0.59
N ASN A 55 15.75 -31.95 -1.35
CA ASN A 55 15.25 -32.62 -2.55
C ASN A 55 16.37 -32.94 -3.56
N GLY A 56 17.42 -32.12 -3.62
CA GLY A 56 18.68 -32.42 -4.31
C GLY A 56 18.73 -32.08 -5.80
N VAL A 57 17.65 -31.54 -6.37
CA VAL A 57 17.61 -31.03 -7.76
C VAL A 57 18.38 -29.71 -7.89
N LEU A 58 18.26 -28.84 -6.89
CA LEU A 58 19.00 -27.59 -6.79
C LEU A 58 20.04 -27.72 -5.67
N THR A 59 21.21 -27.13 -5.90
CA THR A 59 22.20 -26.89 -4.84
C THR A 59 21.77 -25.69 -3.98
N LEU A 60 22.35 -25.53 -2.79
CA LEU A 60 22.10 -24.38 -1.92
C LEU A 60 22.19 -23.02 -2.63
N PRO A 61 23.27 -22.67 -3.37
CA PRO A 61 23.32 -21.38 -4.06
C PRO A 61 22.23 -21.21 -5.12
N GLU A 62 21.82 -22.28 -5.80
CA GLU A 62 20.79 -22.22 -6.83
C GLU A 62 19.39 -22.04 -6.24
N ALA A 63 19.09 -22.70 -5.12
CA ALA A 63 17.86 -22.50 -4.38
C ALA A 63 17.77 -21.05 -3.85
N VAL A 64 18.88 -20.50 -3.33
CA VAL A 64 18.96 -19.08 -2.93
C VAL A 64 18.73 -18.15 -4.13
N MET A 65 19.33 -18.42 -5.29
CA MET A 65 19.11 -17.65 -6.52
C MET A 65 17.65 -17.71 -7.01
N MET A 66 16.95 -18.82 -6.79
CA MET A 66 15.53 -18.97 -7.13
C MET A 66 14.63 -18.18 -6.16
N MET A 67 14.88 -18.26 -4.85
CA MET A 67 14.03 -17.63 -3.83
C MET A 67 14.26 -16.12 -3.71
N ILE A 68 15.51 -15.68 -3.88
CA ILE A 68 15.94 -14.27 -3.79
C ILE A 68 16.66 -13.89 -5.10
N PRO A 69 15.92 -13.82 -6.23
CA PRO A 69 16.53 -13.52 -7.51
C PRO A 69 17.01 -12.06 -7.58
N GLU A 70 18.10 -11.83 -8.29
CA GLU A 70 18.53 -10.47 -8.63
C GLU A 70 17.50 -9.78 -9.54
N ALA A 71 17.55 -8.44 -9.63
CA ALA A 71 16.69 -7.71 -10.56
C ALA A 71 17.10 -7.99 -12.00
N TRP A 72 16.33 -8.85 -12.69
CA TRP A 72 16.70 -9.38 -14.01
C TRP A 72 15.83 -8.85 -15.17
N GLN A 73 14.61 -8.39 -14.88
CA GLN A 73 13.63 -7.99 -15.90
C GLN A 73 14.15 -6.83 -16.76
N ASN A 74 14.57 -5.75 -16.09
CA ASN A 74 15.01 -4.50 -16.68
C ASN A 74 16.55 -4.36 -16.76
N HIS A 75 17.30 -5.45 -16.54
CA HIS A 75 18.77 -5.43 -16.56
C HIS A 75 19.33 -5.77 -17.95
N GLU A 76 19.59 -4.74 -18.76
CA GLU A 76 20.03 -4.90 -20.15
C GLU A 76 21.42 -5.56 -20.30
N GLU A 77 22.31 -5.39 -19.32
CA GLU A 77 23.67 -5.95 -19.35
C GLU A 77 23.75 -7.43 -18.91
N MET A 78 22.61 -8.06 -18.54
CA MET A 78 22.59 -9.45 -18.09
C MET A 78 22.80 -10.39 -19.28
N SER A 79 23.62 -11.43 -19.11
CA SER A 79 23.77 -12.46 -20.14
C SER A 79 22.43 -13.16 -20.41
N PRO A 80 22.06 -13.43 -21.69
CA PRO A 80 20.79 -14.06 -22.04
C PRO A 80 20.53 -15.39 -21.36
N GLU A 81 21.57 -16.19 -21.10
CA GLU A 81 21.49 -17.50 -20.46
C GLU A 81 21.05 -17.38 -19.00
N VAL A 82 21.66 -16.44 -18.25
CA VAL A 82 21.30 -16.14 -16.86
C VAL A 82 19.90 -15.53 -16.77
N LYS A 83 19.55 -14.64 -17.71
CA LYS A 83 18.19 -14.09 -17.80
C LYS A 83 17.17 -15.21 -18.02
N ALA A 84 17.48 -16.17 -18.88
CA ALA A 84 16.59 -17.32 -19.13
C ALA A 84 16.44 -18.23 -17.91
N PHE A 85 17.50 -18.44 -17.11
CA PHE A 85 17.38 -19.14 -15.82
C PHE A 85 16.40 -18.44 -14.87
N TYR A 86 16.51 -17.11 -14.72
CA TYR A 86 15.56 -16.39 -13.85
C TYR A 86 14.14 -16.35 -14.41
N GLN A 87 13.96 -16.35 -15.74
CA GLN A 87 12.64 -16.50 -16.35
C GLN A 87 12.01 -17.85 -16.00
N TRP A 88 12.79 -18.94 -16.07
CA TRP A 88 12.35 -20.25 -15.61
C TRP A 88 12.01 -20.26 -14.11
N ALA A 89 12.89 -19.70 -13.27
CA ALA A 89 12.67 -19.61 -11.83
C ALA A 89 11.39 -18.82 -11.50
N ALA A 90 11.15 -17.70 -12.19
CA ALA A 90 9.98 -16.85 -12.01
C ALA A 90 8.65 -17.51 -12.45
N SER A 91 8.69 -18.52 -13.31
CA SER A 91 7.51 -19.34 -13.64
C SER A 91 7.07 -20.25 -12.48
N LEU A 92 7.99 -20.57 -11.57
CA LEU A 92 7.76 -21.49 -10.45
C LEU A 92 7.63 -20.78 -9.11
N MET A 93 8.49 -19.79 -8.85
CA MET A 93 8.67 -19.15 -7.55
C MET A 93 8.55 -17.63 -7.66
N GLU A 94 7.71 -17.05 -6.81
CA GLU A 94 7.71 -15.61 -6.57
C GLU A 94 8.87 -15.21 -5.63
N PRO A 95 9.50 -14.04 -5.82
CA PRO A 95 10.55 -13.58 -4.93
C PRO A 95 10.08 -13.43 -3.47
N TRP A 96 10.92 -13.87 -2.54
CA TRP A 96 10.78 -13.57 -1.11
C TRP A 96 11.44 -12.22 -0.85
N ASP A 97 10.66 -11.15 -1.04
CA ASP A 97 11.15 -9.76 -1.05
C ASP A 97 11.20 -9.14 0.35
N GLY A 98 11.95 -8.05 0.47
CA GLY A 98 12.17 -7.31 1.72
C GLY A 98 13.65 -7.18 2.11
N PRO A 99 13.99 -6.30 3.07
CA PRO A 99 15.37 -6.10 3.48
C PRO A 99 15.96 -7.35 4.12
N ALA A 100 17.04 -7.85 3.52
CA ALA A 100 17.67 -9.05 4.03
C ALA A 100 19.17 -9.14 3.70
N LEU A 101 19.90 -9.60 4.71
CA LEU A 101 21.19 -10.25 4.57
C LEU A 101 20.97 -11.69 5.01
N PHE A 102 21.01 -12.62 4.06
CA PHE A 102 20.94 -14.04 4.33
C PHE A 102 22.35 -14.60 4.44
N THR A 103 22.66 -15.27 5.53
CA THR A 103 23.86 -16.10 5.68
C THR A 103 23.42 -17.55 5.76
N PHE A 104 24.02 -18.42 4.96
CA PHE A 104 23.57 -19.80 4.80
C PHE A 104 24.73 -20.78 4.69
N SER A 105 24.49 -22.02 5.08
CA SER A 105 25.44 -23.12 4.87
C SER A 105 24.73 -24.48 4.86
N ASP A 106 25.20 -25.39 4.01
CA ASP A 106 24.83 -26.82 3.99
C ASP A 106 25.99 -27.74 4.43
N GLY A 107 27.03 -27.15 5.04
CA GLY A 107 28.27 -27.85 5.41
C GLY A 107 29.31 -27.94 4.29
N ARG A 108 28.95 -27.83 3.01
CA ARG A 108 29.90 -27.68 1.90
C ARG A 108 30.05 -26.21 1.52
N TYR A 109 28.93 -25.56 1.21
CA TYR A 109 28.87 -24.16 0.89
C TYR A 109 28.66 -23.35 2.16
N CYS A 110 29.37 -22.24 2.28
CA CYS A 110 29.12 -21.22 3.28
C CYS A 110 29.10 -19.87 2.56
N GLY A 111 28.03 -19.11 2.73
CA GLY A 111 27.85 -17.91 1.93
C GLY A 111 26.89 -16.90 2.52
N ALA A 112 26.80 -15.77 1.81
CA ALA A 112 25.87 -14.71 2.09
C ALA A 112 25.26 -14.16 0.79
N SER A 113 23.99 -13.79 0.84
CA SER A 113 23.29 -13.08 -0.23
C SER A 113 22.54 -11.89 0.35
N LEU A 114 22.49 -10.80 -0.41
CA LEU A 114 21.58 -9.70 -0.12
C LEU A 114 20.25 -9.91 -0.85
N ASP A 115 19.23 -9.20 -0.37
CA ASP A 115 18.05 -8.94 -1.17
C ASP A 115 18.39 -8.19 -2.46
N ARG A 116 17.43 -8.15 -3.39
CA ARG A 116 17.61 -7.58 -4.73
C ARG A 116 17.92 -6.09 -4.76
N ASN A 117 17.58 -5.36 -3.69
CA ASN A 117 17.81 -3.93 -3.54
C ASN A 117 19.05 -3.65 -2.68
N GLY A 118 19.58 -4.65 -1.97
CA GLY A 118 20.73 -4.55 -1.07
C GLY A 118 20.48 -3.62 0.11
N LEU A 119 19.35 -3.82 0.79
CA LEU A 119 18.86 -2.94 1.86
C LEU A 119 19.50 -3.22 3.22
N ARG A 120 20.31 -4.28 3.35
CA ARG A 120 21.11 -4.56 4.55
C ARG A 120 22.61 -4.51 4.24
N PRO A 121 23.45 -4.05 5.18
CA PRO A 121 24.88 -3.99 4.98
C PRO A 121 25.53 -5.37 5.14
N CYS A 122 26.51 -5.67 4.29
CA CYS A 122 27.34 -6.87 4.41
C CYS A 122 28.77 -6.54 3.94
N ARG A 123 29.73 -6.75 4.84
CA ARG A 123 31.16 -6.43 4.68
C ARG A 123 31.97 -7.70 4.87
N TYR A 124 33.05 -7.83 4.11
CA TYR A 124 33.95 -8.96 4.27
C TYR A 124 35.43 -8.57 4.22
N TYR A 125 36.23 -9.40 4.88
CA TYR A 125 37.69 -9.37 4.88
C TYR A 125 38.22 -10.71 4.39
N LEU A 126 39.26 -10.68 3.57
CA LEU A 126 40.09 -11.83 3.25
C LEU A 126 41.48 -11.62 3.84
N THR A 127 42.00 -12.63 4.52
CA THR A 127 43.34 -12.59 5.11
C THR A 127 44.33 -13.47 4.36
N SER A 128 45.63 -13.23 4.56
CA SER A 128 46.72 -14.05 4.03
C SER A 128 46.73 -15.48 4.57
N ASP A 129 46.09 -15.70 5.72
CA ASP A 129 45.92 -17.02 6.35
C ASP A 129 44.67 -17.77 5.84
N ASP A 130 44.13 -17.39 4.67
CA ASP A 130 42.96 -17.99 4.02
C ASP A 130 41.66 -17.98 4.85
N PHE A 131 41.49 -17.00 5.75
CA PHE A 131 40.22 -16.74 6.41
C PHE A 131 39.38 -15.72 5.63
N MET A 132 38.10 -16.06 5.44
CA MET A 132 37.07 -15.09 5.07
C MET A 132 36.21 -14.77 6.29
N ILE A 133 36.13 -13.48 6.63
CA ILE A 133 35.29 -12.98 7.72
C ILE A 133 34.21 -12.11 7.11
N CYS A 134 32.94 -12.46 7.33
CA CYS A 134 31.78 -11.74 6.83
C CYS A 134 30.94 -11.24 8.03
N ALA A 135 30.57 -9.96 8.03
CA ALA A 135 29.77 -9.35 9.06
C ALA A 135 28.94 -8.17 8.52
N SER A 136 27.91 -7.77 9.26
CA SER A 136 27.08 -6.60 8.89
C SER A 136 27.87 -5.29 8.94
N GLU A 137 28.89 -5.20 9.80
CA GLU A 137 29.71 -4.01 10.00
C GLU A 137 31.22 -4.30 9.87
N VAL A 138 32.00 -3.25 9.70
CA VAL A 138 33.47 -3.30 9.78
C VAL A 138 33.92 -3.17 11.23
N GLY A 139 34.99 -3.88 11.61
CA GLY A 139 35.57 -3.78 12.96
C GLY A 139 34.85 -4.58 14.06
N THR A 140 33.98 -5.53 13.68
CA THR A 140 33.32 -6.46 14.62
C THR A 140 34.29 -7.43 15.30
N VAL A 141 35.38 -7.77 14.61
CA VAL A 141 36.49 -8.60 15.11
C VAL A 141 37.80 -7.89 14.79
N PHE A 142 38.76 -7.97 15.71
CA PHE A 142 40.10 -7.45 15.48
C PHE A 142 40.85 -8.34 14.47
N ILE A 143 41.38 -7.72 13.42
CA ILE A 143 42.19 -8.36 12.38
C ILE A 143 43.44 -7.51 12.21
N ASP A 144 44.61 -8.12 12.22
CA ASP A 144 45.87 -7.42 11.97
C ASP A 144 45.84 -6.80 10.55
N PRO A 145 46.00 -5.48 10.39
CA PRO A 145 46.00 -4.85 9.08
C PRO A 145 47.02 -5.44 8.11
N GLU A 146 48.14 -6.00 8.59
CA GLU A 146 49.17 -6.61 7.75
C GLU A 146 48.72 -7.92 7.10
N THR A 147 47.77 -8.64 7.69
CA THR A 147 47.27 -9.90 7.13
C THR A 147 46.13 -9.69 6.15
N VAL A 148 45.56 -8.49 6.02
CA VAL A 148 44.40 -8.27 5.16
C VAL A 148 44.81 -8.18 3.68
N VAL A 149 44.36 -9.15 2.90
CA VAL A 149 44.53 -9.22 1.45
C VAL A 149 43.46 -8.38 0.73
N GLU A 150 42.20 -8.50 1.16
CA GLU A 150 41.08 -7.81 0.53
C GLU A 150 40.05 -7.33 1.57
N LYS A 151 39.45 -6.16 1.30
CA LYS A 151 38.28 -5.65 2.02
C LYS A 151 37.18 -5.36 1.02
N GLY A 152 36.04 -6.00 1.18
CA GLY A 152 34.92 -5.87 0.25
C GLY A 152 33.58 -5.61 0.92
N ARG A 153 32.56 -5.48 0.07
CA ARG A 153 31.15 -5.43 0.48
C ARG A 153 30.31 -6.20 -0.52
N LEU A 154 29.23 -6.81 -0.04
CA LEU A 154 28.25 -7.42 -0.91
C LEU A 154 27.42 -6.32 -1.60
N LYS A 155 27.09 -6.52 -2.87
CA LYS A 155 26.29 -5.59 -3.69
C LYS A 155 24.92 -6.23 -3.96
N PRO A 156 23.88 -5.43 -4.25
CA PRO A 156 22.57 -5.96 -4.63
C PRO A 156 22.69 -7.03 -5.73
N GLY A 157 21.97 -8.14 -5.57
CA GLY A 157 21.94 -9.24 -6.53
C GLY A 157 23.20 -10.12 -6.60
N ARG A 158 24.25 -9.84 -5.82
CA ARG A 158 25.47 -10.68 -5.80
C ARG A 158 25.47 -11.64 -4.61
N MET A 159 26.07 -12.80 -4.82
CA MET A 159 26.32 -13.80 -3.78
C MET A 159 27.81 -13.84 -3.40
N LEU A 160 28.09 -13.84 -2.10
CA LEU A 160 29.40 -14.18 -1.55
C LEU A 160 29.37 -15.65 -1.17
N LEU A 161 30.26 -16.47 -1.71
CA LEU A 161 30.19 -17.92 -1.54
C LEU A 161 31.58 -18.54 -1.43
N VAL A 162 31.76 -19.42 -0.44
CA VAL A 162 32.94 -20.26 -0.26
C VAL A 162 32.52 -21.72 -0.46
N ASP A 163 33.23 -22.44 -1.32
CA ASP A 163 33.14 -23.91 -1.42
C ASP A 163 34.26 -24.50 -0.55
N THR A 164 33.88 -25.05 0.60
CA THR A 164 34.85 -25.58 1.58
C THR A 164 35.45 -26.93 1.15
N VAL A 165 34.82 -27.63 0.20
CA VAL A 165 35.36 -28.89 -0.34
C VAL A 165 36.44 -28.61 -1.38
N GLU A 166 36.20 -27.64 -2.26
CA GLU A 166 37.18 -27.22 -3.27
C GLU A 166 38.23 -26.23 -2.71
N GLY A 167 37.95 -25.61 -1.56
CA GLY A 167 38.84 -24.64 -0.91
C GLY A 167 38.94 -23.31 -1.66
N VAL A 168 37.86 -22.88 -2.33
CA VAL A 168 37.86 -21.68 -3.17
C VAL A 168 36.73 -20.72 -2.84
N ILE A 169 36.99 -19.43 -3.05
CA ILE A 169 35.96 -18.40 -3.12
C ILE A 169 35.33 -18.47 -4.51
N VAL A 170 34.03 -18.70 -4.56
CA VAL A 170 33.31 -18.87 -5.83
C VAL A 170 33.00 -17.50 -6.42
N ASP A 171 33.41 -17.28 -7.66
CA ASP A 171 33.05 -16.07 -8.41
C ASP A 171 31.55 -16.07 -8.77
N ASP A 172 30.83 -15.01 -8.38
CA ASP A 172 29.38 -14.85 -8.59
C ASP A 172 28.97 -14.97 -10.07
N LYS A 173 29.74 -14.35 -10.97
CA LYS A 173 29.42 -14.39 -12.41
C LYS A 173 29.61 -15.80 -12.96
N ARG A 174 30.69 -16.48 -12.57
CA ARG A 174 30.93 -17.87 -12.94
C ARG A 174 29.85 -18.80 -12.39
N LEU A 175 29.47 -18.64 -11.12
CA LEU A 175 28.39 -19.41 -10.49
C LEU A 175 27.10 -19.30 -11.30
N LYS A 176 26.64 -18.07 -11.56
CA LYS A 176 25.40 -17.82 -12.32
C LYS A 176 25.45 -18.39 -13.73
N LEU A 177 26.58 -18.25 -14.43
CA LEU A 177 26.75 -18.83 -15.76
C LEU A 177 26.75 -20.37 -15.73
N GLN A 178 27.36 -20.99 -14.72
CA GLN A 178 27.33 -22.45 -14.55
C GLN A 178 25.92 -22.94 -14.23
N THR A 179 25.19 -22.26 -13.36
CA THR A 179 23.78 -22.54 -13.08
C THR A 179 22.94 -22.44 -14.35
N ALA A 180 23.10 -21.35 -15.11
CA ALA A 180 22.42 -21.14 -16.38
C ALA A 180 22.79 -22.17 -17.46
N ALA A 181 23.94 -22.83 -17.35
CA ALA A 181 24.40 -23.87 -18.28
C ALA A 181 23.94 -25.30 -17.90
N LYS A 182 23.31 -25.51 -16.73
CA LYS A 182 22.81 -26.84 -16.32
C LYS A 182 21.78 -27.42 -17.30
N ARG A 183 21.00 -26.54 -17.91
CA ARG A 183 19.97 -26.84 -18.91
C ARG A 183 19.95 -25.72 -19.94
N ASN A 184 19.39 -25.98 -21.12
CA ASN A 184 19.21 -24.94 -22.13
C ASN A 184 17.96 -24.10 -21.81
N PHE A 185 18.01 -23.31 -20.73
CA PHE A 185 16.87 -22.49 -20.29
C PHE A 185 16.42 -21.50 -21.36
N THR A 186 17.33 -21.00 -22.21
CA THR A 186 16.99 -20.11 -23.32
C THR A 186 16.05 -20.79 -24.30
N GLU A 187 16.35 -22.03 -24.69
CA GLU A 187 15.50 -22.85 -25.56
C GLU A 187 14.17 -23.18 -24.87
N TRP A 188 14.19 -23.55 -23.58
CA TRP A 188 12.99 -23.85 -22.81
C TRP A 188 12.01 -22.67 -22.78
N VAL A 189 12.52 -21.48 -22.46
CA VAL A 189 11.70 -20.26 -22.43
C VAL A 189 11.19 -19.91 -23.83
N GLN A 190 12.02 -20.04 -24.87
CA GLN A 190 11.62 -19.74 -26.25
C GLN A 190 10.53 -20.70 -26.77
N HIS A 191 10.59 -21.99 -26.43
CA HIS A 191 9.65 -23.00 -26.89
C HIS A 191 8.32 -23.00 -26.12
N GLN A 192 8.37 -22.73 -24.82
CA GLN A 192 7.22 -22.97 -23.94
C GLN A 192 6.44 -21.71 -23.59
N LYS A 193 7.12 -20.57 -23.45
CA LYS A 193 6.49 -19.32 -23.02
C LYS A 193 5.52 -18.83 -24.11
N ILE A 194 4.29 -18.55 -23.70
CA ILE A 194 3.28 -17.94 -24.57
C ILE A 194 3.29 -16.43 -24.33
N ASP A 195 3.56 -15.64 -25.35
CA ASP A 195 3.55 -14.18 -25.25
C ASP A 195 2.17 -13.61 -25.62
N LEU A 196 1.61 -12.73 -24.79
CA LEU A 196 0.32 -12.10 -25.09
C LEU A 196 0.31 -11.39 -26.44
N LYS A 197 1.43 -10.78 -26.85
CA LYS A 197 1.52 -10.09 -28.15
C LYS A 197 1.33 -11.08 -29.30
N GLN A 198 1.84 -12.29 -29.18
CA GLN A 198 1.64 -13.35 -30.17
C GLN A 198 0.21 -13.87 -30.16
N VAL A 199 -0.40 -14.03 -28.98
CA VAL A 199 -1.83 -14.39 -28.85
C VAL A 199 -2.71 -13.36 -29.55
N LEU A 200 -2.42 -12.07 -29.36
CA LEU A 200 -3.15 -10.97 -29.99
C LEU A 200 -2.95 -10.94 -31.51
N GLN A 201 -1.72 -11.14 -32.01
CA GLN A 201 -1.45 -11.19 -33.45
C GLN A 201 -2.16 -12.33 -34.17
N ASN A 202 -2.34 -13.47 -33.50
CA ASN A 202 -3.03 -14.63 -34.06
C ASN A 202 -4.57 -14.52 -33.97
N TYR A 203 -5.08 -13.58 -33.18
CA TYR A 203 -6.52 -13.36 -33.02
C TYR A 203 -7.11 -12.74 -34.28
N LYS A 204 -8.06 -13.42 -34.90
CA LYS A 204 -8.73 -13.00 -36.15
C LYS A 204 -10.08 -12.34 -35.92
N GLY A 205 -10.46 -12.07 -34.67
CA GLY A 205 -11.70 -11.40 -34.34
C GLY A 205 -11.66 -9.90 -34.61
N GLU A 206 -12.79 -9.23 -34.37
CA GLU A 206 -12.89 -7.80 -34.58
C GLU A 206 -11.95 -7.04 -33.64
N THR A 207 -11.20 -6.10 -34.21
CA THR A 207 -10.25 -5.26 -33.48
C THR A 207 -10.85 -3.94 -33.04
N GLU A 208 -12.05 -3.57 -33.52
CA GLU A 208 -12.69 -2.31 -33.14
C GLU A 208 -13.45 -2.43 -31.82
N TYR A 209 -13.38 -1.38 -30.99
CA TYR A 209 -14.17 -1.27 -29.77
C TYR A 209 -15.62 -0.96 -30.12
N GLN A 210 -16.43 -2.00 -30.28
CA GLN A 210 -17.87 -1.82 -30.50
C GLN A 210 -18.55 -1.40 -29.18
N VAL A 211 -18.90 -0.12 -29.09
CA VAL A 211 -19.75 0.43 -28.04
C VAL A 211 -21.10 0.81 -28.63
N ASP A 212 -22.16 0.64 -27.85
CA ASP A 212 -23.51 1.08 -28.23
C ASP A 212 -23.61 2.62 -28.32
N ASP A 213 -24.68 3.13 -28.93
CA ASP A 213 -24.93 4.57 -29.09
C ASP A 213 -25.34 5.29 -27.80
N THR A 214 -25.42 4.59 -26.66
CA THR A 214 -25.80 5.22 -25.38
C THR A 214 -24.69 6.13 -24.87
N THR A 215 -25.06 7.28 -24.32
CA THR A 215 -24.10 8.20 -23.72
C THR A 215 -23.66 7.71 -22.34
N VAL A 216 -22.50 8.19 -21.86
CA VAL A 216 -22.01 7.88 -20.50
C VAL A 216 -23.07 8.23 -19.43
N GLN A 217 -23.75 9.35 -19.59
CA GLN A 217 -24.77 9.81 -18.65
C GLN A 217 -26.06 8.96 -18.69
N ALA A 218 -26.31 8.26 -19.79
CA ALA A 218 -27.52 7.46 -20.00
C ALA A 218 -27.31 5.96 -19.83
N ASP A 219 -26.06 5.49 -19.67
CA ASP A 219 -25.76 4.07 -19.50
C ASP A 219 -26.16 3.58 -18.09
N PRO A 220 -27.20 2.73 -17.96
CA PRO A 220 -27.68 2.27 -16.65
C PRO A 220 -26.65 1.40 -15.92
N ARG A 221 -25.73 0.77 -16.64
CA ARG A 221 -24.70 -0.11 -16.05
C ARG A 221 -23.75 0.69 -15.19
N LEU A 222 -23.38 1.91 -15.60
CA LEU A 222 -22.49 2.77 -14.81
C LEU A 222 -23.09 3.07 -13.42
N LYS A 223 -24.40 3.32 -13.34
CA LYS A 223 -25.09 3.47 -12.04
C LYS A 223 -25.14 2.17 -11.25
N ALA A 224 -25.44 1.05 -11.91
CA ALA A 224 -25.49 -0.28 -11.29
C ALA A 224 -24.15 -0.70 -10.67
N PHE A 225 -23.02 -0.24 -11.24
CA PHE A 225 -21.66 -0.45 -10.72
C PHE A 225 -21.12 0.73 -9.87
N GLY A 226 -21.99 1.65 -9.46
CA GLY A 226 -21.62 2.75 -8.56
C GLY A 226 -20.60 3.73 -9.14
N TYR A 227 -20.68 4.05 -10.44
CA TYR A 227 -19.94 5.18 -11.01
C TYR A 227 -20.63 6.49 -10.67
N THR A 228 -19.82 7.48 -10.36
CA THR A 228 -20.28 8.82 -10.03
C THR A 228 -19.69 9.83 -11.00
N LEU A 229 -20.37 10.98 -11.14
CA LEU A 229 -19.88 12.09 -11.94
C LEU A 229 -18.57 12.65 -11.37
N GLU A 230 -18.46 12.68 -10.04
CA GLU A 230 -17.28 13.15 -9.33
C GLU A 230 -16.04 12.29 -9.67
N GLN A 231 -16.16 10.95 -9.61
CA GLN A 231 -15.06 10.04 -9.97
C GLN A 231 -14.64 10.19 -11.45
N LEU A 232 -15.60 10.33 -12.36
CA LEU A 232 -15.28 10.54 -13.77
C LEU A 232 -14.47 11.82 -13.98
N ASN A 233 -14.90 12.93 -13.37
CA ASN A 233 -14.28 14.24 -13.57
C ASN A 233 -12.95 14.42 -12.81
N LEU A 234 -12.88 13.96 -11.56
CA LEU A 234 -11.71 14.19 -10.70
C LEU A 234 -10.63 13.11 -10.85
N ILE A 235 -11.00 11.90 -11.27
CA ILE A 235 -10.08 10.75 -11.30
C ILE A 235 -9.87 10.27 -12.72
N MET A 236 -10.92 9.79 -13.37
CA MET A 236 -10.79 9.07 -14.64
C MET A 236 -10.35 9.99 -15.78
N LEU A 237 -11.00 11.14 -15.97
CA LEU A 237 -10.67 12.09 -17.03
C LEU A 237 -9.21 12.60 -16.95
N PRO A 238 -8.71 13.10 -15.80
CA PRO A 238 -7.31 13.50 -15.67
C PRO A 238 -6.33 12.35 -15.88
N LEU A 239 -6.68 11.14 -15.43
CA LEU A 239 -5.85 9.95 -15.57
C LEU A 239 -5.71 9.56 -17.05
N VAL A 240 -6.80 9.53 -17.81
CA VAL A 240 -6.75 9.19 -19.24
C VAL A 240 -6.17 10.31 -20.11
N ALA A 241 -6.27 11.57 -19.69
CA ALA A 241 -5.64 12.68 -20.38
C ALA A 241 -4.12 12.65 -20.22
N THR A 242 -3.62 12.43 -19.00
CA THR A 242 -2.18 12.60 -18.68
C THR A 242 -1.40 11.29 -18.57
N GLY A 243 -2.07 10.14 -18.50
CA GLY A 243 -1.48 8.84 -18.20
C GLY A 243 -0.92 8.74 -16.77
N LYS A 244 -1.41 9.60 -15.86
CA LYS A 244 -0.98 9.68 -14.46
C LYS A 244 -2.18 9.90 -13.56
N GLU A 245 -2.23 9.19 -12.45
CA GLU A 245 -3.27 9.43 -11.43
C GLU A 245 -3.25 10.89 -10.96
N PRO A 246 -4.39 11.59 -10.81
CA PRO A 246 -4.42 12.99 -10.40
C PRO A 246 -3.95 13.23 -8.96
N LEU A 247 -3.48 14.45 -8.69
CA LEU A 247 -3.17 14.93 -7.35
C LEU A 247 -4.43 15.51 -6.69
N GLY A 248 -4.58 15.26 -5.39
CA GLY A 248 -5.51 15.89 -4.48
C GLY A 248 -4.80 16.55 -3.30
N SER A 249 -5.58 17.18 -2.42
CA SER A 249 -5.10 17.87 -1.22
C SER A 249 -6.08 17.68 -0.05
N MET A 250 -5.66 18.15 1.13
CA MET A 250 -6.33 17.97 2.43
C MET A 250 -6.45 16.49 2.83
N GLY A 251 -7.15 16.21 3.92
CA GLY A 251 -7.32 14.85 4.45
C GLY A 251 -8.59 14.20 3.94
N ASN A 252 -8.69 12.88 4.11
CA ASN A 252 -9.94 12.15 3.95
C ASN A 252 -10.81 12.34 5.19
N ASP A 253 -11.80 13.22 5.10
CA ASP A 253 -12.74 13.52 6.17
C ASP A 253 -14.17 13.06 5.85
N THR A 254 -14.35 12.18 4.86
CA THR A 254 -15.64 11.51 4.65
C THR A 254 -15.88 10.40 5.65
N ALA A 255 -17.11 9.89 5.70
CA ALA A 255 -17.41 8.69 6.47
C ALA A 255 -16.56 7.49 6.07
N LEU A 256 -16.21 6.68 7.06
CA LEU A 256 -15.73 5.32 6.85
C LEU A 256 -16.81 4.52 6.11
N ALA A 257 -16.42 3.61 5.22
CA ALA A 257 -17.36 2.84 4.41
C ALA A 257 -18.41 2.11 5.27
N CYS A 258 -17.98 1.51 6.39
CA CYS A 258 -18.86 0.83 7.34
C CYS A 258 -19.78 1.74 8.17
N LEU A 259 -19.60 3.06 8.10
CA LEU A 259 -20.46 4.07 8.76
C LEU A 259 -21.30 4.85 7.74
N ALA A 260 -21.09 4.65 6.44
CA ALA A 260 -21.84 5.35 5.42
C ALA A 260 -23.29 4.85 5.36
N GLU A 261 -24.23 5.78 5.23
CA GLU A 261 -25.65 5.45 5.03
C GLU A 261 -25.96 5.05 3.58
N GLN A 262 -25.12 5.47 2.63
CA GLN A 262 -25.24 5.13 1.22
C GLN A 262 -24.47 3.83 0.91
N PRO A 263 -24.93 3.03 -0.07
CA PRO A 263 -24.24 1.79 -0.46
C PRO A 263 -22.78 2.04 -0.81
N ARG A 264 -21.89 1.16 -0.34
CA ARG A 264 -20.45 1.25 -0.57
C ARG A 264 -19.94 0.01 -1.28
N ILE A 265 -19.12 0.22 -2.31
CA ILE A 265 -18.43 -0.90 -2.95
C ILE A 265 -17.41 -1.47 -1.98
N ILE A 266 -17.26 -2.79 -1.97
CA ILE A 266 -16.45 -3.50 -0.97
C ILE A 266 -14.97 -3.06 -0.96
N TYR A 267 -14.45 -2.56 -2.08
CA TYR A 267 -13.09 -2.01 -2.17
C TYR A 267 -12.81 -0.95 -1.11
N GLU A 268 -13.78 -0.09 -0.79
CA GLU A 268 -13.60 1.01 0.18
C GLU A 268 -13.37 0.54 1.62
N TYR A 269 -13.69 -0.71 1.92
CA TYR A 269 -13.47 -1.32 3.22
C TYR A 269 -12.02 -1.80 3.42
N PHE A 270 -11.24 -1.92 2.34
CA PHE A 270 -9.84 -2.30 2.41
C PHE A 270 -8.94 -1.07 2.49
N ARG A 271 -7.97 -1.11 3.39
CA ARG A 271 -6.96 -0.07 3.56
C ARG A 271 -5.60 -0.62 3.22
N GLU A 272 -4.88 0.08 2.37
CA GLU A 272 -3.52 -0.26 1.96
C GLU A 272 -2.59 -0.23 3.17
N LEU A 273 -1.89 -1.34 3.41
CA LEU A 273 -0.80 -1.41 4.37
C LEU A 273 0.48 -0.80 3.77
N PHE A 274 1.36 -0.34 4.63
CA PHE A 274 2.61 0.29 4.22
C PHE A 274 3.73 -0.04 5.20
N ALA A 275 4.97 0.12 4.75
CA ALA A 275 6.13 -0.12 5.58
C ALA A 275 6.40 1.11 6.46
N GLN A 276 6.64 0.87 7.74
CA GLN A 276 7.16 1.87 8.66
C GLN A 276 8.13 1.24 9.65
N VAL A 277 9.37 1.73 9.66
CA VAL A 277 10.48 1.33 10.54
C VAL A 277 11.03 -0.07 10.29
N THR A 278 10.20 -1.12 10.30
CA THR A 278 10.61 -2.54 10.18
C THR A 278 11.35 -2.82 8.87
N ASN A 279 10.87 -2.19 7.80
CA ASN A 279 11.44 -2.20 6.46
C ASN A 279 11.14 -0.85 5.78
N PRO A 280 11.87 -0.49 4.71
CA PRO A 280 11.63 0.73 3.96
C PRO A 280 10.65 0.51 2.80
N PRO A 281 9.89 1.54 2.40
CA PRO A 281 9.29 1.61 1.06
C PRO A 281 10.37 1.79 -0.02
N ILE A 282 10.00 1.60 -1.29
CA ILE A 282 10.86 1.76 -2.48
C ILE A 282 10.48 3.05 -3.22
N ASP A 283 11.39 3.66 -3.97
CA ASP A 283 11.05 4.77 -4.88
C ASP A 283 10.62 4.23 -6.27
N PRO A 284 9.31 4.20 -6.62
CA PRO A 284 8.84 3.60 -7.86
C PRO A 284 9.22 4.40 -9.12
N ILE A 285 9.80 5.58 -8.96
CA ILE A 285 10.23 6.44 -10.07
C ILE A 285 11.74 6.34 -10.25
N ARG A 286 12.51 6.49 -9.18
CA ARG A 286 13.98 6.53 -9.25
C ARG A 286 14.62 5.15 -9.22
N GLU A 287 13.91 4.17 -8.64
CA GLU A 287 14.36 2.79 -8.52
C GLU A 287 13.51 1.86 -9.41
N GLU A 288 12.94 2.38 -10.51
CA GLU A 288 12.09 1.61 -11.44
C GLU A 288 12.77 0.36 -11.99
N ILE A 289 14.11 0.36 -12.09
CA ILE A 289 14.90 -0.76 -12.62
C ILE A 289 14.71 -2.05 -11.81
N VAL A 290 14.46 -1.94 -10.50
CA VAL A 290 14.19 -3.11 -9.67
C VAL A 290 12.74 -3.54 -9.79
N MET A 291 11.80 -2.64 -10.08
CA MET A 291 10.38 -2.97 -10.05
C MET A 291 9.88 -3.63 -11.33
N SER A 292 8.84 -4.48 -11.21
CA SER A 292 8.22 -5.10 -12.39
C SER A 292 6.76 -5.50 -12.16
N LEU A 293 5.92 -5.20 -13.15
CA LEU A 293 4.55 -5.71 -13.27
C LEU A 293 4.45 -6.97 -14.16
N GLN A 294 5.57 -7.38 -14.77
CA GLN A 294 5.59 -8.57 -15.61
C GLN A 294 5.21 -9.79 -14.77
N CYS A 295 4.28 -10.60 -15.26
CA CYS A 295 3.89 -11.83 -14.59
C CYS A 295 3.66 -12.99 -15.56
N TYR A 296 3.93 -14.19 -15.06
CA TYR A 296 3.60 -15.45 -15.72
C TYR A 296 2.35 -16.01 -15.07
N ILE A 297 1.35 -16.35 -15.88
CA ILE A 297 0.04 -16.79 -15.41
C ILE A 297 -0.33 -18.13 -16.05
N GLY A 298 -1.12 -18.91 -15.33
CA GLY A 298 -1.55 -20.26 -15.74
C GLY A 298 -1.11 -21.32 -14.74
N PRO A 299 -1.25 -22.60 -15.11
CA PRO A 299 -0.79 -23.71 -14.29
C PRO A 299 0.69 -23.55 -13.93
N LYS A 300 1.04 -23.78 -12.66
CA LYS A 300 2.42 -23.85 -12.17
C LYS A 300 2.88 -25.32 -12.18
N GLY A 301 4.14 -25.54 -12.54
CA GLY A 301 4.76 -26.87 -12.51
C GLY A 301 5.21 -27.29 -11.12
N ASN A 302 5.75 -28.51 -11.02
CA ASN A 302 6.33 -29.04 -9.79
C ASN A 302 7.63 -28.29 -9.45
N ILE A 303 7.75 -27.73 -8.24
CA ILE A 303 8.93 -26.96 -7.84
C ILE A 303 10.15 -27.83 -7.51
N LEU A 304 9.95 -29.13 -7.33
CA LEU A 304 10.98 -30.09 -6.91
C LEU A 304 11.65 -30.81 -8.10
N GLU A 305 11.51 -30.28 -9.33
CA GLU A 305 12.13 -30.84 -10.54
C GLU A 305 12.66 -29.74 -11.49
N LEU A 306 13.49 -30.14 -12.46
CA LEU A 306 13.98 -29.28 -13.54
C LEU A 306 13.39 -29.76 -14.88
N ASN A 307 12.33 -29.10 -15.36
CA ASN A 307 11.58 -29.53 -16.53
C ASN A 307 11.21 -28.35 -17.44
N GLU A 308 11.38 -28.52 -18.75
CA GLU A 308 11.02 -27.52 -19.76
C GLU A 308 9.55 -27.08 -19.67
N SER A 309 8.63 -28.00 -19.44
CA SER A 309 7.18 -27.73 -19.38
C SER A 309 6.77 -26.73 -18.30
N GLN A 310 7.62 -26.48 -17.30
CA GLN A 310 7.39 -25.49 -16.25
C GLN A 310 7.32 -24.05 -16.80
N CYS A 311 7.98 -23.79 -17.94
CA CYS A 311 7.93 -22.49 -18.64
C CYS A 311 6.64 -22.30 -19.46
N HIS A 312 5.77 -23.31 -19.56
CA HIS A 312 4.58 -23.27 -20.42
C HIS A 312 3.46 -22.46 -19.77
N GLN A 313 3.64 -21.14 -19.75
CA GLN A 313 2.76 -20.15 -19.13
C GLN A 313 2.54 -18.95 -20.04
N LEU A 314 1.45 -18.23 -19.83
CA LEU A 314 1.14 -16.99 -20.52
C LEU A 314 1.84 -15.83 -19.81
N ALA A 315 2.71 -15.13 -20.54
CA ALA A 315 3.43 -13.96 -20.06
C ALA A 315 2.65 -12.67 -20.34
N LEU A 316 2.44 -11.87 -19.30
CA LEU A 316 1.80 -10.57 -19.36
C LEU A 316 2.81 -9.48 -18.94
N ASP A 317 2.87 -8.39 -19.70
CA ASP A 317 3.69 -7.22 -19.36
C ASP A 317 3.01 -6.34 -18.29
N SER A 318 1.67 -6.34 -18.26
CA SER A 318 0.83 -5.62 -17.30
C SER A 318 -0.35 -6.51 -16.88
N PRO A 319 -0.83 -6.41 -15.63
CA PRO A 319 -2.04 -7.09 -15.21
C PRO A 319 -3.32 -6.49 -15.80
N ILE A 320 -3.26 -5.34 -16.46
CA ILE A 320 -4.43 -4.66 -17.00
C ILE A 320 -4.61 -5.05 -18.46
N LEU A 321 -5.74 -5.68 -18.76
CA LEU A 321 -6.09 -6.14 -20.10
C LEU A 321 -7.04 -5.16 -20.78
N SER A 322 -6.80 -4.88 -22.06
CA SER A 322 -7.81 -4.30 -22.94
C SER A 322 -8.89 -5.33 -23.27
N MET A 323 -10.03 -4.86 -23.78
CA MET A 323 -11.09 -5.77 -24.23
C MET A 323 -10.62 -6.70 -25.37
N GLN A 324 -9.74 -6.21 -26.25
CA GLN A 324 -9.16 -6.99 -27.34
C GLN A 324 -8.18 -8.04 -26.81
N GLU A 325 -7.32 -7.68 -25.85
CA GLU A 325 -6.38 -8.61 -25.21
C GLU A 325 -7.14 -9.74 -24.50
N LEU A 326 -8.21 -9.41 -23.75
CA LEU A 326 -9.04 -10.44 -23.12
C LEU A 326 -9.79 -11.29 -24.17
N ALA A 327 -10.31 -10.70 -25.24
CA ALA A 327 -10.97 -11.46 -26.31
C ALA A 327 -9.99 -12.43 -26.99
N ALA A 328 -8.75 -12.01 -27.22
CA ALA A 328 -7.69 -12.87 -27.75
C ALA A 328 -7.37 -14.02 -26.78
N ILE A 329 -7.28 -13.75 -25.47
CA ILE A 329 -7.08 -14.80 -24.44
C ILE A 329 -8.26 -15.78 -24.44
N LYS A 330 -9.51 -15.31 -24.45
CA LYS A 330 -10.71 -16.17 -24.47
C LYS A 330 -10.73 -17.14 -25.67
N ASN A 331 -10.16 -16.73 -26.80
CA ASN A 331 -10.08 -17.53 -28.03
C ASN A 331 -8.70 -18.16 -28.26
N MET A 332 -7.78 -18.10 -27.29
CA MET A 332 -6.40 -18.53 -27.50
C MET A 332 -6.28 -20.03 -27.81
N SER A 333 -7.29 -20.85 -27.45
CA SER A 333 -7.33 -22.27 -27.77
C SER A 333 -7.32 -22.58 -29.27
N GLU A 334 -7.68 -21.61 -30.12
CA GLU A 334 -7.59 -21.76 -31.58
C GLU A 334 -6.13 -21.86 -32.06
N SER A 335 -5.23 -21.12 -31.40
CA SER A 335 -3.78 -21.14 -31.70
C SER A 335 -3.01 -22.08 -30.77
N TYR A 336 -3.50 -22.28 -29.55
CA TYR A 336 -2.89 -23.09 -28.50
C TYR A 336 -3.90 -24.11 -27.96
N PRO A 337 -4.13 -25.24 -28.64
CA PRO A 337 -5.23 -26.19 -28.31
C PRO A 337 -5.27 -26.70 -26.87
N SER A 338 -4.13 -26.73 -26.17
CA SER A 338 -4.04 -27.16 -24.77
C SER A 338 -4.47 -26.07 -23.77
N TRP A 339 -4.66 -24.82 -24.21
CA TRP A 339 -5.02 -23.66 -23.39
C TRP A 339 -6.50 -23.35 -23.49
N LYS A 340 -7.31 -24.22 -22.89
CA LYS A 340 -8.75 -24.00 -22.76
C LYS A 340 -9.03 -22.89 -21.75
N VAL A 341 -9.91 -21.97 -22.12
CA VAL A 341 -10.37 -20.85 -21.29
C VAL A 341 -11.87 -21.00 -21.02
N LYS A 342 -12.29 -20.82 -19.77
CA LYS A 342 -13.71 -20.84 -19.38
C LYS A 342 -14.10 -19.48 -18.82
N THR A 343 -15.18 -18.90 -19.36
CA THR A 343 -15.83 -17.75 -18.73
C THR A 343 -16.91 -18.25 -17.77
N ILE A 344 -16.89 -17.77 -16.53
CA ILE A 344 -17.87 -18.06 -15.49
C ILE A 344 -18.62 -16.77 -15.19
N ASP A 345 -19.94 -16.83 -15.34
CA ASP A 345 -20.83 -15.73 -15.04
C ASP A 345 -20.97 -15.56 -13.51
N ILE A 346 -20.63 -14.37 -13.01
CA ILE A 346 -20.76 -14.00 -11.59
C ILE A 346 -22.06 -13.23 -11.29
N THR A 347 -23.04 -13.28 -12.20
CA THR A 347 -24.37 -12.68 -11.99
C THR A 347 -25.41 -13.67 -11.50
N PHE A 348 -26.46 -13.14 -10.87
CA PHE A 348 -27.60 -13.86 -10.30
C PHE A 348 -28.91 -13.16 -10.65
N ALA A 349 -30.04 -13.86 -10.53
CA ALA A 349 -31.33 -13.27 -10.90
C ALA A 349 -31.78 -12.27 -9.82
N LYS A 350 -32.21 -11.07 -10.22
CA LYS A 350 -32.66 -10.00 -9.30
C LYS A 350 -33.74 -10.50 -8.33
N GLN A 351 -34.61 -11.41 -8.78
CA GLN A 351 -35.71 -11.96 -7.97
C GLN A 351 -35.24 -12.90 -6.84
N GLU A 352 -34.01 -13.43 -6.91
CA GLU A 352 -33.44 -14.28 -5.86
C GLU A 352 -33.01 -13.47 -4.62
N GLY A 353 -32.91 -12.14 -4.75
CA GLY A 353 -32.60 -11.24 -3.65
C GLY A 353 -31.25 -11.55 -3.00
N VAL A 354 -31.18 -11.38 -1.67
CA VAL A 354 -29.95 -11.57 -0.89
C VAL A 354 -29.40 -13.00 -1.02
N GLN A 355 -30.27 -14.01 -1.05
CA GLN A 355 -29.83 -15.41 -1.13
C GLN A 355 -29.12 -15.72 -2.44
N GLY A 356 -29.57 -15.12 -3.56
CA GLY A 356 -28.94 -15.30 -4.88
C GLY A 356 -27.47 -14.86 -4.90
N TYR A 357 -27.11 -13.88 -4.06
CA TYR A 357 -25.72 -13.42 -3.92
C TYR A 357 -24.82 -14.51 -3.30
N ILE A 358 -25.28 -15.13 -2.21
CA ILE A 358 -24.53 -16.16 -1.49
C ILE A 358 -24.47 -17.45 -2.32
N ASP A 359 -25.60 -17.87 -2.88
CA ASP A 359 -25.69 -19.08 -3.72
C ASP A 359 -24.80 -18.96 -4.96
N THR A 360 -24.67 -17.75 -5.51
CA THR A 360 -23.76 -17.49 -6.64
C THR A 360 -22.30 -17.65 -6.25
N LEU A 361 -21.89 -17.19 -5.07
CA LEU A 361 -20.53 -17.42 -4.57
C LEU A 361 -20.21 -18.91 -4.46
N GLU A 362 -21.14 -19.71 -3.94
CA GLU A 362 -20.97 -21.17 -3.85
C GLU A 362 -20.93 -21.82 -5.23
N ARG A 363 -21.84 -21.42 -6.12
CA ARG A 363 -21.88 -21.89 -7.51
C ARG A 363 -20.55 -21.65 -8.22
N ILE A 364 -19.99 -20.43 -8.16
CA ILE A 364 -18.75 -20.12 -8.87
C ILE A 364 -17.55 -20.90 -8.32
N CYS A 365 -17.47 -21.14 -7.02
CA CYS A 365 -16.37 -21.91 -6.43
C CYS A 365 -16.37 -23.37 -6.95
N ASN A 366 -17.58 -23.96 -7.05
CA ASN A 366 -17.77 -25.30 -7.59
C ASN A 366 -17.51 -25.35 -9.10
N ASP A 367 -18.03 -24.39 -9.87
CA ASP A 367 -17.84 -24.29 -11.32
C ASP A 367 -16.35 -24.18 -11.69
N VAL A 368 -15.58 -23.41 -10.92
CA VAL A 368 -14.13 -23.28 -11.10
C VAL A 368 -13.42 -24.61 -10.85
N SER A 369 -13.77 -25.31 -9.77
CA SER A 369 -13.13 -26.60 -9.46
C SER A 369 -13.45 -27.68 -10.49
N ALA A 370 -14.69 -27.76 -10.93
CA ALA A 370 -15.09 -28.64 -12.03
C ALA A 370 -14.37 -28.28 -13.33
N SER A 371 -14.10 -27.00 -13.58
CA SER A 371 -13.33 -26.56 -14.75
C SER A 371 -11.86 -26.99 -14.67
N ILE A 372 -11.25 -26.98 -13.47
CA ILE A 372 -9.88 -27.51 -13.27
C ILE A 372 -9.85 -29.01 -13.63
N GLU A 373 -10.82 -29.79 -13.16
CA GLU A 373 -10.94 -31.22 -13.48
C GLU A 373 -11.12 -31.49 -14.99
N GLN A 374 -11.79 -30.57 -15.70
CA GLN A 374 -11.98 -30.63 -17.15
C GLN A 374 -10.76 -30.15 -17.96
N GLY A 375 -9.67 -29.76 -17.28
CA GLY A 375 -8.41 -29.34 -17.90
C GLY A 375 -8.43 -27.90 -18.44
N TYR A 376 -9.27 -27.02 -17.91
CA TYR A 376 -9.18 -25.59 -18.19
C TYR A 376 -7.97 -24.98 -17.50
N LYS A 377 -7.23 -24.12 -18.21
CA LYS A 377 -6.02 -23.46 -17.70
C LYS A 377 -6.24 -22.02 -17.26
N ILE A 378 -7.33 -21.40 -17.72
CA ILE A 378 -7.71 -20.03 -17.42
C ILE A 378 -9.21 -19.97 -17.12
N ILE A 379 -9.56 -19.34 -16.00
CA ILE A 379 -10.92 -18.88 -15.69
C ILE A 379 -10.99 -17.37 -15.90
N VAL A 380 -12.08 -16.92 -16.53
CA VAL A 380 -12.51 -15.52 -16.54
C VAL A 380 -13.78 -15.41 -15.71
N LEU A 381 -13.71 -14.78 -14.55
CA LEU A 381 -14.90 -14.37 -13.78
C LEU A 381 -15.47 -13.11 -14.43
N SER A 382 -16.73 -13.14 -14.87
CA SER A 382 -17.32 -12.07 -15.68
C SER A 382 -18.67 -11.59 -15.15
N ASP A 383 -18.79 -10.29 -14.90
CA ASP A 383 -20.06 -9.63 -14.56
C ASP A 383 -20.76 -9.00 -15.79
N ARG A 384 -20.27 -9.31 -17.00
CA ARG A 384 -20.81 -8.76 -18.25
C ARG A 384 -22.29 -9.13 -18.51
N GLY A 385 -22.82 -10.11 -17.79
CA GLY A 385 -24.22 -10.53 -17.82
C GLY A 385 -25.21 -9.57 -17.15
N VAL A 386 -24.76 -8.49 -16.49
CA VAL A 386 -25.62 -7.52 -15.81
C VAL A 386 -26.61 -6.88 -16.78
N ASN A 387 -27.88 -6.89 -16.40
CA ASN A 387 -28.99 -6.26 -17.10
C ASN A 387 -30.16 -6.02 -16.13
N ALA A 388 -31.31 -5.54 -16.60
CA ALA A 388 -32.45 -5.22 -15.74
C ALA A 388 -32.86 -6.35 -14.76
N ASP A 389 -32.71 -7.62 -15.18
CA ASP A 389 -33.10 -8.81 -14.42
C ASP A 389 -31.92 -9.55 -13.75
N ARG A 390 -30.67 -9.14 -14.01
CA ARG A 390 -29.46 -9.83 -13.51
C ARG A 390 -28.52 -8.87 -12.79
N VAL A 391 -28.19 -9.22 -11.55
CA VAL A 391 -27.32 -8.46 -10.65
C VAL A 391 -25.98 -9.18 -10.52
N ALA A 392 -24.86 -8.45 -10.45
CA ALA A 392 -23.56 -9.05 -10.20
C ALA A 392 -23.30 -9.19 -8.68
N ILE A 393 -22.65 -10.28 -8.28
CA ILE A 393 -21.90 -10.23 -7.01
C ILE A 393 -20.66 -9.37 -7.22
N SER A 394 -20.09 -8.81 -6.14
CA SER A 394 -18.86 -8.02 -6.26
C SER A 394 -17.76 -8.88 -6.86
N SER A 395 -17.05 -8.33 -7.84
CA SER A 395 -15.94 -9.00 -8.51
C SER A 395 -14.82 -9.34 -7.53
N LEU A 396 -14.65 -8.55 -6.46
CA LEU A 396 -13.73 -8.85 -5.37
C LEU A 396 -14.19 -10.02 -4.50
N ILE A 397 -15.48 -10.09 -4.14
CA ILE A 397 -16.03 -11.24 -3.38
C ILE A 397 -15.89 -12.52 -4.20
N ALA A 398 -16.20 -12.45 -5.50
CA ALA A 398 -16.07 -13.58 -6.41
C ALA A 398 -14.61 -14.06 -6.48
N ALA A 399 -13.69 -13.15 -6.77
CA ALA A 399 -12.27 -13.46 -6.92
C ALA A 399 -11.63 -13.96 -5.62
N GLY A 400 -11.85 -13.26 -4.50
CA GLY A 400 -11.32 -13.65 -3.19
C GLY A 400 -11.88 -14.99 -2.72
N GLY A 401 -13.19 -15.19 -2.88
CA GLY A 401 -13.86 -16.46 -2.58
C GLY A 401 -13.26 -17.64 -3.34
N VAL A 402 -13.14 -17.50 -4.67
CA VAL A 402 -12.52 -18.53 -5.52
C VAL A 402 -11.05 -18.73 -5.16
N HIS A 403 -10.25 -17.68 -5.03
CA HIS A 403 -8.83 -17.77 -4.70
C HIS A 403 -8.60 -18.56 -3.40
N HIS A 404 -9.28 -18.18 -2.32
CA HIS A 404 -9.13 -18.83 -1.03
C HIS A 404 -9.73 -20.23 -0.99
N TYR A 405 -10.82 -20.48 -1.71
CA TYR A 405 -11.36 -21.84 -1.87
C TYR A 405 -10.34 -22.76 -2.54
N LEU A 406 -9.72 -22.31 -3.64
CA LEU A 406 -8.71 -23.08 -4.35
C LEU A 406 -7.42 -23.26 -3.54
N VAL A 407 -6.97 -22.26 -2.77
CA VAL A 407 -5.78 -22.40 -1.91
C VAL A 407 -6.01 -23.45 -0.83
N ARG A 408 -7.18 -23.44 -0.17
CA ARG A 408 -7.54 -24.44 0.86
C ARG A 408 -7.57 -25.86 0.30
N ASN A 409 -8.04 -26.01 -0.93
CA ASN A 409 -8.12 -27.30 -1.61
C ASN A 409 -6.83 -27.67 -2.39
N LYS A 410 -5.74 -26.90 -2.25
CA LYS A 410 -4.47 -27.10 -2.97
C LYS A 410 -4.61 -27.08 -4.50
N GLN A 411 -5.64 -26.40 -5.02
CA GLN A 411 -5.98 -26.35 -6.44
C GLN A 411 -5.53 -25.07 -7.15
N ARG A 412 -5.17 -24.00 -6.42
CA ARG A 412 -4.92 -22.67 -7.00
C ARG A 412 -3.74 -22.65 -7.99
N SER A 413 -2.78 -23.58 -7.86
CA SER A 413 -1.64 -23.72 -8.76
C SER A 413 -2.00 -24.26 -10.15
N HIS A 414 -3.20 -24.82 -10.35
CA HIS A 414 -3.57 -25.42 -11.64
C HIS A 414 -4.20 -24.44 -12.64
N ILE A 415 -4.49 -23.19 -12.24
CA ILE A 415 -5.32 -22.31 -13.08
C ILE A 415 -4.92 -20.84 -12.95
N ALA A 416 -5.05 -20.07 -14.03
CA ALA A 416 -5.05 -18.61 -13.97
C ALA A 416 -6.46 -18.09 -13.65
N LEU A 417 -6.53 -17.01 -12.86
CA LEU A 417 -7.78 -16.35 -12.48
C LEU A 417 -7.82 -14.93 -13.03
N LEU A 418 -8.64 -14.68 -14.04
CA LEU A 418 -8.86 -13.37 -14.66
C LEU A 418 -10.22 -12.83 -14.25
N VAL A 419 -10.34 -11.50 -14.20
CA VAL A 419 -11.59 -10.80 -13.91
C VAL A 419 -11.95 -9.88 -15.07
N GLU A 420 -13.13 -10.07 -15.66
CA GLU A 420 -13.77 -9.15 -16.60
C GLU A 420 -14.89 -8.43 -15.86
N THR A 421 -14.67 -7.16 -15.51
CA THR A 421 -15.57 -6.47 -14.57
C THR A 421 -15.97 -5.07 -15.00
N GLY A 422 -17.23 -4.74 -14.71
CA GLY A 422 -17.75 -3.39 -14.74
C GLY A 422 -17.52 -2.59 -13.46
N GLU A 423 -17.10 -3.21 -12.36
CA GLU A 423 -16.98 -2.58 -11.03
C GLU A 423 -15.65 -1.84 -10.81
N CYS A 424 -14.56 -2.36 -11.41
CA CYS A 424 -13.19 -1.89 -11.19
C CYS A 424 -12.83 -0.68 -12.05
N LYS A 425 -12.51 0.45 -11.39
CA LYS A 425 -12.31 1.75 -12.06
C LYS A 425 -11.20 2.64 -11.48
N GLU A 426 -10.80 2.44 -10.23
CA GLU A 426 -9.72 3.20 -9.57
C GLU A 426 -8.51 2.31 -9.31
N VAL A 427 -7.31 2.92 -9.20
CA VAL A 427 -6.03 2.21 -8.93
C VAL A 427 -6.16 1.24 -7.76
N HIS A 428 -6.81 1.68 -6.68
CA HIS A 428 -7.03 0.87 -5.49
C HIS A 428 -7.80 -0.43 -5.79
N HIS A 429 -8.83 -0.38 -6.63
CA HIS A 429 -9.66 -1.56 -6.95
C HIS A 429 -8.80 -2.65 -7.63
N PHE A 430 -7.93 -2.24 -8.55
CA PHE A 430 -6.97 -3.15 -9.18
C PHE A 430 -5.99 -3.74 -8.16
N CYS A 431 -5.45 -2.89 -7.27
CA CYS A 431 -4.51 -3.33 -6.24
C CYS A 431 -5.13 -4.36 -5.28
N VAL A 432 -6.41 -4.19 -4.93
CA VAL A 432 -7.14 -5.11 -4.07
C VAL A 432 -7.41 -6.43 -4.79
N LEU A 433 -7.91 -6.41 -6.03
CA LEU A 433 -8.12 -7.63 -6.83
C LEU A 433 -6.83 -8.46 -6.97
N LEU A 434 -5.72 -7.80 -7.32
CA LEU A 434 -4.41 -8.44 -7.45
C LEU A 434 -3.92 -8.99 -6.10
N GLY A 435 -4.06 -8.21 -5.02
CA GLY A 435 -3.68 -8.61 -3.66
C GLY A 435 -4.45 -9.83 -3.14
N TYR A 436 -5.65 -10.10 -3.69
CA TYR A 436 -6.48 -11.28 -3.39
C TYR A 436 -6.45 -12.35 -4.49
N GLY A 437 -5.40 -12.37 -5.31
CA GLY A 437 -5.03 -13.53 -6.12
C GLY A 437 -5.56 -13.52 -7.56
N VAL A 438 -6.09 -12.40 -8.04
CA VAL A 438 -6.37 -12.21 -9.48
C VAL A 438 -5.05 -12.07 -10.25
N ASP A 439 -4.97 -12.72 -11.40
CA ASP A 439 -3.81 -12.71 -12.27
C ASP A 439 -3.83 -11.54 -13.25
N ALA A 440 -5.00 -11.18 -13.77
CA ALA A 440 -5.20 -10.00 -14.62
C ALA A 440 -6.66 -9.52 -14.62
N VAL A 441 -6.86 -8.22 -14.88
CA VAL A 441 -8.16 -7.54 -14.83
C VAL A 441 -8.44 -6.85 -16.17
N CYS A 442 -9.62 -7.10 -16.73
CA CYS A 442 -10.19 -6.35 -17.85
C CYS A 442 -11.33 -5.46 -17.33
N PRO A 443 -11.10 -4.15 -17.13
CA PRO A 443 -12.12 -3.23 -16.63
C PRO A 443 -13.00 -2.74 -17.79
N TYR A 444 -13.79 -3.66 -18.37
CA TYR A 444 -14.46 -3.41 -19.66
C TYR A 444 -15.36 -2.17 -19.61
N LEU A 445 -16.11 -1.94 -18.52
CA LEU A 445 -17.04 -0.82 -18.44
C LEU A 445 -16.32 0.53 -18.31
N ALA A 446 -15.18 0.56 -17.61
CA ALA A 446 -14.34 1.75 -17.56
C ALA A 446 -13.80 2.09 -18.96
N ILE A 447 -13.36 1.08 -19.72
CA ILE A 447 -12.90 1.24 -21.10
C ILE A 447 -14.05 1.71 -22.01
N GLU A 448 -15.22 1.08 -21.93
CA GLU A 448 -16.41 1.50 -22.70
C GLU A 448 -16.79 2.95 -22.38
N ALA A 449 -16.75 3.36 -21.11
CA ALA A 449 -17.00 4.74 -20.71
C ALA A 449 -16.01 5.73 -21.36
N MET A 450 -14.72 5.39 -21.44
CA MET A 450 -13.71 6.25 -22.09
C MET A 450 -13.95 6.38 -23.59
N VAL A 451 -14.30 5.29 -24.27
CA VAL A 451 -14.63 5.31 -25.70
C VAL A 451 -15.87 6.19 -25.94
N LYS A 452 -16.88 6.07 -25.08
CA LYS A 452 -18.09 6.92 -25.13
C LYS A 452 -17.76 8.40 -24.89
N LEU A 453 -16.92 8.74 -23.90
CA LEU A 453 -16.47 10.12 -23.65
C LEU A 453 -15.71 10.71 -24.85
N CYS A 454 -14.89 9.90 -25.52
CA CYS A 454 -14.18 10.28 -26.73
C CYS A 454 -15.16 10.59 -27.87
N ARG A 455 -16.15 9.72 -28.09
CA ARG A 455 -17.20 9.91 -29.10
C ARG A 455 -18.05 11.16 -28.83
N GLU A 456 -18.34 11.45 -27.57
CA GLU A 456 -19.12 12.62 -27.13
C GLU A 456 -18.32 13.94 -27.21
N GLY A 457 -17.01 13.89 -27.47
CA GLY A 457 -16.16 15.08 -27.59
C GLY A 457 -15.84 15.77 -26.25
N VAL A 458 -16.03 15.06 -25.13
CA VAL A 458 -15.75 15.58 -23.76
C VAL A 458 -14.25 15.64 -23.49
N VAL A 459 -13.47 14.75 -24.12
CA VAL A 459 -12.02 14.68 -23.95
C VAL A 459 -11.35 15.81 -24.73
N HIS A 460 -10.70 16.72 -24.02
CA HIS A 460 -9.91 17.79 -24.63
C HIS A 460 -8.62 17.21 -25.27
N GLU A 461 -8.00 17.95 -26.18
CA GLU A 461 -6.69 17.64 -26.81
C GLU A 461 -6.69 16.70 -28.03
N GLY A 462 -7.85 16.29 -28.56
CA GLY A 462 -7.90 15.49 -29.80
C GLY A 462 -7.31 14.08 -29.66
N LEU A 463 -7.28 13.55 -28.44
CA LEU A 463 -6.84 12.19 -28.14
C LEU A 463 -7.81 11.16 -28.76
N THR A 464 -7.25 10.07 -29.30
CA THR A 464 -8.04 8.95 -29.84
C THR A 464 -8.43 7.97 -28.73
N ALA A 465 -9.45 7.14 -28.97
CA ALA A 465 -9.85 6.08 -28.05
C ALA A 465 -8.67 5.17 -27.65
N ASP A 466 -7.82 4.78 -28.61
CA ASP A 466 -6.62 3.98 -28.35
C ASP A 466 -5.63 4.68 -27.41
N GLN A 467 -5.43 5.99 -27.61
CA GLN A 467 -4.54 6.78 -26.76
C GLN A 467 -5.08 6.88 -25.33
N LEU A 468 -6.40 7.01 -25.16
CA LEU A 468 -7.03 7.04 -23.83
C LEU A 468 -6.90 5.71 -23.10
N ILE A 469 -7.08 4.59 -23.80
CA ILE A 469 -6.91 3.26 -23.23
C ILE A 469 -5.44 3.00 -22.85
N TYR A 470 -4.51 3.42 -23.71
CA TYR A 470 -3.08 3.36 -23.40
C TYR A 470 -2.75 4.19 -22.15
N ASN A 471 -3.22 5.44 -22.09
CA ASN A 471 -3.01 6.32 -20.95
C ASN A 471 -3.65 5.76 -19.67
N PHE A 472 -4.84 5.16 -19.78
CA PHE A 472 -5.50 4.49 -18.67
C PHE A 472 -4.63 3.37 -18.10
N LYS A 473 -4.23 2.41 -18.95
CA LYS A 473 -3.37 1.29 -18.57
C LYS A 473 -2.07 1.78 -17.93
N LYS A 474 -1.38 2.72 -18.58
CA LYS A 474 -0.14 3.32 -18.07
C LYS A 474 -0.33 4.01 -16.73
N GLY A 475 -1.41 4.77 -16.56
CA GLY A 475 -1.72 5.46 -15.32
C GLY A 475 -2.01 4.50 -14.17
N VAL A 476 -2.75 3.43 -14.45
CA VAL A 476 -3.04 2.36 -13.48
C VAL A 476 -1.79 1.55 -13.14
N ASP A 477 -0.97 1.17 -14.12
CA ASP A 477 0.29 0.46 -13.91
C ASP A 477 1.24 1.25 -12.99
N ASN A 478 1.40 2.55 -13.25
CA ASN A 478 2.18 3.44 -12.38
C ASN A 478 1.58 3.53 -10.97
N GLY A 479 0.25 3.52 -10.86
CA GLY A 479 -0.47 3.46 -9.59
C GLY A 479 -0.21 2.16 -8.82
N ILE A 480 -0.24 1.01 -9.48
CA ILE A 480 0.02 -0.30 -8.88
C ILE A 480 1.47 -0.37 -8.37
N LEU A 481 2.44 0.04 -9.19
CA LEU A 481 3.85 0.14 -8.77
C LEU A 481 3.99 1.00 -7.51
N LYS A 482 3.28 2.14 -7.48
CA LYS A 482 3.28 3.01 -6.32
C LYS A 482 2.71 2.34 -5.07
N VAL A 483 1.56 1.67 -5.15
CA VAL A 483 0.96 0.96 -4.00
C VAL A 483 1.87 -0.17 -3.51
N MET A 484 2.43 -0.99 -4.41
CA MET A 484 3.40 -2.03 -4.06
C MET A 484 4.62 -1.45 -3.33
N SER A 485 5.14 -0.32 -3.81
CA SER A 485 6.32 0.33 -3.25
C SER A 485 6.12 0.85 -1.82
N LYS A 486 4.87 1.11 -1.39
CA LYS A 486 4.54 1.54 -0.02
C LYS A 486 4.99 0.52 1.02
N MET A 487 4.91 -0.77 0.70
CA MET A 487 5.37 -1.87 1.55
C MET A 487 6.81 -2.30 1.22
N GLY A 488 7.45 -1.66 0.23
CA GLY A 488 8.77 -2.05 -0.28
C GLY A 488 8.76 -3.31 -1.14
N ILE A 489 7.62 -3.62 -1.79
CA ILE A 489 7.49 -4.79 -2.66
C ILE A 489 7.85 -4.37 -4.08
N SER A 490 8.75 -5.11 -4.70
CA SER A 490 9.30 -4.76 -6.01
C SER A 490 8.58 -5.43 -7.17
N THR A 491 8.03 -6.63 -6.98
CA THR A 491 7.47 -7.44 -8.09
C THR A 491 6.00 -7.76 -7.88
N LEU A 492 5.22 -7.66 -8.96
CA LEU A 492 3.81 -8.01 -8.92
C LEU A 492 3.61 -9.49 -8.56
N ALA A 493 4.51 -10.37 -8.98
CA ALA A 493 4.49 -11.79 -8.65
C ALA A 493 4.39 -12.03 -7.13
N SER A 494 5.17 -11.31 -6.33
CA SER A 494 5.14 -11.40 -4.86
C SER A 494 3.99 -10.64 -4.22
N TYR A 495 3.47 -9.59 -4.88
CA TYR A 495 2.32 -8.83 -4.40
C TYR A 495 0.99 -9.61 -4.55
N LYS A 496 0.86 -10.39 -5.63
CA LYS A 496 -0.34 -11.17 -5.92
C LYS A 496 -0.62 -12.19 -4.82
N GLY A 497 -1.81 -12.12 -4.22
CA GLY A 497 -2.21 -13.01 -3.12
C GLY A 497 -1.54 -12.72 -1.77
N ALA A 498 -0.75 -11.64 -1.66
CA ALA A 498 -0.07 -11.28 -0.42
C ALA A 498 -0.97 -10.54 0.59
N GLN A 499 -2.13 -10.04 0.15
CA GLN A 499 -3.12 -9.35 0.99
C GLN A 499 -2.49 -8.20 1.80
N ILE A 500 -1.86 -7.25 1.11
CA ILE A 500 -1.23 -6.06 1.71
C ILE A 500 -2.31 -5.01 2.07
N PHE A 501 -3.33 -5.48 2.79
CA PHE A 501 -4.51 -4.73 3.16
C PHE A 501 -4.98 -5.09 4.57
N GLU A 502 -5.64 -4.13 5.21
CA GLU A 502 -6.48 -4.36 6.38
C GLU A 502 -7.95 -4.07 6.01
N ALA A 503 -8.87 -4.91 6.47
CA ALA A 503 -10.30 -4.70 6.29
C ALA A 503 -10.90 -3.96 7.50
N LEU A 504 -11.64 -2.89 7.27
CA LEU A 504 -12.29 -2.11 8.32
C LEU A 504 -13.81 -2.21 8.23
N GLY A 505 -14.44 -2.85 9.23
CA GLY A 505 -15.89 -2.97 9.30
C GLY A 505 -16.45 -4.13 8.47
N ILE A 506 -15.67 -5.19 8.22
CA ILE A 506 -16.13 -6.42 7.57
C ILE A 506 -16.23 -7.52 8.63
N ASP A 507 -17.31 -8.30 8.61
CA ASP A 507 -17.48 -9.41 9.55
C ASP A 507 -16.58 -10.62 9.22
N ASP A 508 -16.24 -11.39 10.26
CA ASP A 508 -15.42 -12.61 10.15
C ASP A 508 -16.02 -13.65 9.19
N SER A 509 -17.35 -13.70 9.04
CA SER A 509 -18.02 -14.59 8.08
C SER A 509 -17.58 -14.34 6.64
N VAL A 510 -17.37 -13.08 6.27
CA VAL A 510 -16.89 -12.70 4.94
C VAL A 510 -15.38 -12.87 4.84
N ILE A 511 -14.63 -12.43 5.85
CA ILE A 511 -13.16 -12.53 5.89
C ILE A 511 -12.72 -13.98 5.79
N SER A 512 -13.28 -14.88 6.61
CA SER A 512 -12.89 -16.30 6.62
C SER A 512 -13.18 -17.00 5.28
N ARG A 513 -14.27 -16.63 4.59
CA ARG A 513 -14.66 -17.24 3.32
C ARG A 513 -13.82 -16.71 2.15
N CYS A 514 -13.69 -15.39 2.03
CA CYS A 514 -13.17 -14.71 0.84
C CYS A 514 -11.81 -14.05 1.00
N PHE A 515 -11.34 -13.77 2.22
CA PHE A 515 -10.16 -12.94 2.48
C PHE A 515 -9.33 -13.49 3.66
N SER A 516 -9.22 -14.81 3.75
CA SER A 516 -8.67 -15.49 4.92
C SER A 516 -7.23 -15.05 5.18
N GLY A 517 -6.94 -14.61 6.41
CA GLY A 517 -5.64 -14.04 6.80
C GLY A 517 -5.60 -12.51 6.87
N THR A 518 -6.59 -11.81 6.31
CA THR A 518 -6.72 -10.35 6.43
C THR A 518 -7.18 -9.94 7.82
N ALA A 519 -6.53 -8.93 8.40
CA ALA A 519 -6.95 -8.37 9.68
C ALA A 519 -8.29 -7.62 9.53
N SER A 520 -9.22 -7.84 10.45
CA SER A 520 -10.42 -7.02 10.61
C SER A 520 -10.78 -6.83 12.08
N ARG A 521 -10.20 -5.78 12.69
CA ARG A 521 -10.30 -5.53 14.14
C ARG A 521 -11.69 -5.04 14.57
N ILE A 522 -12.39 -4.36 13.65
CA ILE A 522 -13.77 -3.93 13.83
C ILE A 522 -14.61 -4.74 12.84
N LYS A 523 -15.44 -5.63 13.40
CA LYS A 523 -16.42 -6.40 12.62
C LYS A 523 -17.55 -5.49 12.16
N GLY A 524 -18.29 -5.91 11.15
CA GLY A 524 -19.43 -5.14 10.67
C GLY A 524 -20.24 -5.85 9.61
N VAL A 525 -20.03 -5.45 8.37
CA VAL A 525 -20.83 -5.82 7.21
C VAL A 525 -20.67 -7.31 6.88
N THR A 526 -21.81 -8.00 6.73
CA THR A 526 -21.89 -9.40 6.31
C THR A 526 -22.25 -9.51 4.82
N PHE A 527 -22.31 -10.73 4.28
CA PHE A 527 -22.79 -10.97 2.91
C PHE A 527 -24.20 -10.39 2.65
N ASP A 528 -25.07 -10.40 3.65
CA ASP A 528 -26.44 -9.88 3.51
C ASP A 528 -26.43 -8.40 3.16
N ILE A 529 -25.59 -7.61 3.83
CA ILE A 529 -25.47 -6.18 3.58
C ILE A 529 -24.79 -5.91 2.24
N PHE A 530 -23.74 -6.65 1.88
CA PHE A 530 -23.13 -6.52 0.55
C PHE A 530 -24.10 -6.88 -0.58
N ALA A 531 -24.98 -7.85 -0.36
CA ALA A 531 -26.03 -8.18 -1.31
C ALA A 531 -27.08 -7.08 -1.42
N LEU A 532 -27.49 -6.49 -0.29
CA LEU A 532 -28.39 -5.33 -0.27
C LEU A 532 -27.77 -4.11 -0.97
N ASP A 533 -26.49 -3.82 -0.74
CA ASP A 533 -25.77 -2.74 -1.43
C ASP A 533 -25.72 -2.97 -2.94
N ALA A 534 -25.39 -4.19 -3.38
CA ALA A 534 -25.40 -4.55 -4.80
C ALA A 534 -26.80 -4.40 -5.42
N LEU A 535 -27.85 -4.87 -4.75
CA LEU A 535 -29.24 -4.72 -5.18
C LEU A 535 -29.67 -3.24 -5.23
N THR A 536 -29.24 -2.43 -4.26
CA THR A 536 -29.56 -1.00 -4.19
C THR A 536 -28.89 -0.23 -5.32
N LEU A 537 -27.60 -0.46 -5.56
CA LEU A 537 -26.89 0.12 -6.70
C LEU A 537 -27.54 -0.31 -8.03
N HIS A 538 -27.91 -1.58 -8.15
CA HIS A 538 -28.61 -2.09 -9.32
C HIS A 538 -29.96 -1.41 -9.57
N GLU A 539 -30.73 -1.15 -8.51
CA GLU A 539 -32.01 -0.42 -8.58
C GLU A 539 -31.82 1.03 -9.06
N LEU A 540 -30.68 1.68 -8.76
CA LEU A 540 -30.36 3.02 -9.28
C LEU A 540 -30.12 3.02 -10.79
N GLY A 541 -29.56 1.93 -11.34
CA GLY A 541 -29.35 1.75 -12.78
C GLY A 541 -30.60 1.25 -13.51
N TYR A 542 -31.31 0.30 -12.90
CA TYR A 542 -32.48 -0.39 -13.45
C TYR A 542 -33.68 -0.29 -12.50
N PRO A 543 -34.30 0.90 -12.41
CA PRO A 543 -35.38 1.14 -11.47
C PRO A 543 -36.62 0.32 -11.82
N THR A 544 -37.20 -0.35 -10.82
CA THR A 544 -38.42 -1.14 -10.93
C THR A 544 -39.66 -0.26 -11.00
N ARG A 545 -39.56 0.98 -10.49
CA ARG A 545 -40.61 2.00 -10.54
C ARG A 545 -40.23 3.08 -11.54
N ASN A 546 -41.21 3.56 -12.30
CA ASN A 546 -41.06 4.74 -13.15
C ASN A 546 -41.03 6.02 -12.31
N GLU A 547 -39.97 6.20 -11.52
CA GLU A 547 -39.70 7.44 -10.79
C GLU A 547 -38.95 8.42 -11.70
N VAL A 548 -39.30 9.71 -11.61
CA VAL A 548 -38.58 10.77 -12.32
C VAL A 548 -37.24 10.98 -11.61
N GLN A 549 -36.20 10.29 -12.08
CA GLN A 549 -34.84 10.45 -11.57
C GLN A 549 -34.11 11.57 -12.33
N PRO A 550 -33.20 12.33 -11.68
CA PRO A 550 -32.32 13.26 -12.37
C PRO A 550 -31.56 12.53 -13.49
N MET A 551 -31.52 13.14 -14.68
CA MET A 551 -30.77 12.60 -15.81
C MET A 551 -29.27 12.70 -15.51
N GLY A 552 -28.55 11.59 -15.69
CA GLY A 552 -27.09 11.52 -15.50
C GLY A 552 -26.64 10.71 -14.30
N LEU A 553 -25.32 10.61 -14.13
CA LEU A 553 -24.64 9.95 -13.02
C LEU A 553 -24.76 10.76 -11.73
N PRO A 554 -24.83 10.07 -10.57
CA PRO A 554 -24.93 10.75 -9.29
C PRO A 554 -23.65 11.51 -8.95
N GLU A 555 -23.79 12.64 -8.25
CA GLU A 555 -22.70 13.33 -7.57
C GLU A 555 -22.69 12.82 -6.12
N SER A 556 -21.71 11.99 -5.76
CA SER A 556 -21.67 11.35 -4.43
C SER A 556 -21.11 12.26 -3.34
N GLY A 557 -20.28 13.24 -3.69
CA GLY A 557 -19.63 14.13 -2.71
C GLY A 557 -18.67 13.38 -1.80
N GLU A 558 -17.92 12.42 -2.35
CA GLU A 558 -16.96 11.61 -1.62
C GLU A 558 -15.56 12.24 -1.59
N TYR A 559 -15.20 12.99 -2.63
CA TYR A 559 -13.89 13.64 -2.70
C TYR A 559 -14.01 15.07 -2.18
N HIS A 560 -15.03 15.78 -2.64
CA HIS A 560 -15.38 17.13 -2.23
C HIS A 560 -16.77 17.17 -1.62
N TRP A 561 -16.93 17.98 -0.56
CA TRP A 561 -18.23 18.16 0.06
C TRP A 561 -19.26 18.72 -0.96
N ARG A 562 -20.46 18.14 -0.93
CA ARG A 562 -21.62 18.54 -1.73
C ARG A 562 -22.86 18.54 -0.86
N ASP A 563 -23.76 19.48 -1.09
CA ASP A 563 -25.05 19.48 -0.42
C ASP A 563 -25.86 18.24 -0.86
N GLY A 564 -26.34 17.45 0.10
CA GLY A 564 -26.97 16.15 -0.14
C GLY A 564 -26.02 14.99 -0.49
N GLY A 565 -24.70 15.22 -0.52
CA GLY A 565 -23.69 14.18 -0.75
C GLY A 565 -23.27 13.44 0.53
N ALA A 566 -22.17 12.69 0.44
CA ALA A 566 -21.59 11.99 1.58
C ALA A 566 -21.21 12.98 2.70
N PRO A 567 -21.40 12.60 3.98
CA PRO A 567 -21.07 13.49 5.09
C PRO A 567 -19.56 13.66 5.20
N HIS A 568 -19.13 14.89 5.52
CA HIS A 568 -17.75 15.23 5.82
C HIS A 568 -17.63 15.80 7.23
N VAL A 569 -16.49 15.56 7.90
CA VAL A 569 -16.20 16.19 9.18
C VAL A 569 -16.04 17.73 9.03
N SER A 570 -15.58 18.21 7.88
CA SER A 570 -15.41 19.65 7.62
C SER A 570 -16.55 20.22 6.77
N GLU A 571 -17.66 20.59 7.41
CA GLU A 571 -18.81 21.21 6.74
C GLU A 571 -18.66 22.75 6.62
N PRO A 572 -19.19 23.38 5.56
CA PRO A 572 -19.12 24.85 5.37
C PRO A 572 -19.68 25.66 6.54
N SER A 573 -20.79 25.21 7.14
CA SER A 573 -21.43 25.86 8.30
C SER A 573 -20.50 25.83 9.53
N GLY A 574 -19.87 24.69 9.81
CA GLY A 574 -18.87 24.54 10.87
C GLY A 574 -17.65 25.43 10.64
N ILE A 575 -17.15 25.50 9.40
CA ILE A 575 -16.03 26.37 9.00
C ILE A 575 -16.36 27.84 9.29
N ALA A 576 -17.52 28.31 8.84
CA ALA A 576 -17.94 29.69 9.04
C ALA A 576 -18.09 30.03 10.54
N ASN A 577 -18.72 29.15 11.32
CA ASN A 577 -18.88 29.32 12.76
C ASN A 577 -17.54 29.37 13.51
N LEU A 578 -16.58 28.51 13.15
CA LEU A 578 -15.24 28.54 13.75
C LEU A 578 -14.51 29.84 13.42
N GLN A 579 -14.58 30.30 12.16
CA GLN A 579 -13.96 31.56 11.76
C GLN A 579 -14.57 32.77 12.47
N ASP A 580 -15.90 32.82 12.63
CA ASP A 580 -16.57 33.87 13.40
C ASP A 580 -16.16 33.83 14.88
N ALA A 581 -16.15 32.63 15.48
CA ALA A 581 -15.76 32.43 16.88
C ALA A 581 -14.37 33.01 17.18
N VAL A 582 -13.36 32.68 16.36
CA VAL A 582 -11.97 33.12 16.61
C VAL A 582 -11.74 34.59 16.23
N ARG A 583 -12.45 35.13 15.24
CA ARG A 583 -12.28 36.53 14.80
C ARG A 583 -13.02 37.52 15.70
N GLN A 584 -14.24 37.18 16.10
CA GLN A 584 -15.12 38.06 16.90
C GLN A 584 -15.11 37.72 18.40
N LYS A 585 -14.42 36.66 18.81
CA LYS A 585 -14.48 36.11 20.19
C LYS A 585 -15.92 35.73 20.57
N ASN A 586 -16.65 35.16 19.62
CA ASN A 586 -18.07 34.85 19.74
C ASN A 586 -18.27 33.42 20.30
N GLN A 587 -18.65 33.33 21.57
CA GLN A 587 -18.88 32.06 22.26
C GLN A 587 -20.05 31.26 21.65
N THR A 588 -21.15 31.93 21.28
CA THR A 588 -22.31 31.29 20.65
C THR A 588 -21.92 30.62 19.32
N SER A 589 -21.05 31.25 18.53
CA SER A 589 -20.51 30.66 17.30
C SER A 589 -19.59 29.47 17.58
N TYR A 590 -18.80 29.50 18.66
CA TYR A 590 -17.99 28.34 19.07
C TYR A 590 -18.87 27.16 19.51
N GLU A 591 -19.96 27.41 20.24
CA GLU A 591 -20.93 26.38 20.62
C GLU A 591 -21.63 25.78 19.40
N ALA A 592 -22.01 26.62 18.43
CA ALA A 592 -22.57 26.15 17.15
C ALA A 592 -21.55 25.31 16.35
N TYR A 593 -20.29 25.73 16.30
CA TYR A 593 -19.20 24.97 15.70
C TYR A 593 -19.01 23.62 16.40
N SER A 594 -18.87 23.61 17.73
CA SER A 594 -18.62 22.39 18.51
C SER A 594 -19.75 21.38 18.34
N ARG A 595 -21.01 21.84 18.29
CA ARG A 595 -22.17 20.98 18.03
C ARG A 595 -22.17 20.41 16.62
N SER A 596 -21.96 21.25 15.60
CA SER A 596 -21.88 20.81 14.19
C SER A 596 -20.73 19.82 13.98
N ALA A 597 -19.55 20.11 14.53
CA ALA A 597 -18.39 19.21 14.47
C ALA A 597 -18.68 17.87 15.15
N TYR A 598 -19.37 17.87 16.30
CA TYR A 598 -19.76 16.63 16.97
C TYR A 598 -20.72 15.79 16.10
N GLU A 599 -21.78 16.39 15.57
CA GLU A 599 -22.73 15.67 14.70
C GLU A 599 -22.04 15.12 13.44
N ALA A 600 -21.10 15.85 12.85
CA ALA A 600 -20.33 15.37 11.71
C ALA A 600 -19.40 14.20 12.09
N VAL A 601 -18.70 14.30 13.23
CA VAL A 601 -17.85 13.22 13.77
C VAL A 601 -18.66 11.94 14.03
N LYS A 602 -19.90 12.04 14.53
CA LYS A 602 -20.81 10.89 14.74
C LYS A 602 -21.14 10.14 13.45
N LYS A 603 -21.30 10.87 12.35
CA LYS A 603 -21.61 10.28 11.04
C LYS A 603 -20.39 9.69 10.35
N CYS A 604 -19.19 10.23 10.62
CA CYS A 604 -18.03 9.91 9.81
C CYS A 604 -17.00 8.97 10.44
N THR A 605 -16.91 8.90 11.78
CA THR A 605 -15.73 8.35 12.46
C THR A 605 -16.06 7.39 13.60
N LEU A 606 -15.11 6.52 13.96
CA LEU A 606 -15.28 5.56 15.06
C LEU A 606 -15.48 6.25 16.42
N ARG A 607 -14.72 7.31 16.73
CA ARG A 607 -14.90 8.07 17.98
C ARG A 607 -16.28 8.71 18.11
N GLY A 608 -16.96 8.92 16.98
CA GLY A 608 -18.35 9.39 16.94
C GLY A 608 -19.36 8.41 17.53
N MET A 609 -19.02 7.12 17.55
CA MET A 609 -19.83 6.06 18.15
C MET A 609 -19.61 5.90 19.66
N LEU A 610 -18.60 6.58 20.21
CA LEU A 610 -18.27 6.51 21.63
C LEU A 610 -18.96 7.62 22.41
N ASP A 611 -19.48 7.30 23.59
CA ASP A 611 -19.98 8.28 24.54
C ASP A 611 -19.40 8.10 25.95
N PHE A 612 -19.38 9.19 26.72
CA PHE A 612 -18.92 9.15 28.10
C PHE A 612 -20.04 8.62 29.00
N ASP A 613 -19.70 7.72 29.91
CA ASP A 613 -20.60 7.24 30.95
C ASP A 613 -20.69 8.29 32.07
N TYR A 614 -21.50 9.33 31.83
CA TYR A 614 -21.72 10.41 32.79
C TYR A 614 -22.48 9.94 34.04
N GLU A 615 -23.27 8.87 33.96
CA GLU A 615 -24.01 8.34 35.13
C GLU A 615 -23.07 7.83 36.22
N LYS A 616 -21.92 7.26 35.83
CA LYS A 616 -20.87 6.84 36.75
C LYS A 616 -19.84 7.92 37.06
N ALA A 617 -19.93 9.08 36.43
CA ALA A 617 -19.00 10.17 36.64
C ALA A 617 -19.31 10.93 37.94
N LYS A 618 -18.25 11.39 38.61
CA LYS A 618 -18.38 12.33 39.72
C LYS A 618 -18.17 13.74 39.17
N GLU A 619 -19.22 14.54 39.15
CA GLU A 619 -19.13 15.95 38.79
C GLU A 619 -18.25 16.70 39.79
N ILE A 620 -17.43 17.61 39.27
CA ILE A 620 -16.59 18.51 40.05
C ILE A 620 -16.78 19.95 39.55
N PRO A 621 -16.62 20.96 40.42
CA PRO A 621 -16.58 22.36 39.99
C PRO A 621 -15.46 22.59 38.96
N ILE A 622 -15.71 23.44 37.96
CA ILE A 622 -14.75 23.74 36.88
C ILE A 622 -13.45 24.35 37.42
N GLU A 623 -13.51 25.02 38.58
CA GLU A 623 -12.35 25.61 39.25
C GLU A 623 -11.38 24.56 39.82
N GLN A 624 -11.83 23.30 39.97
CA GLN A 624 -10.97 22.18 40.35
C GLN A 624 -10.28 21.51 39.15
N VAL A 625 -10.71 21.84 37.93
CA VAL A 625 -10.12 21.31 36.70
C VAL A 625 -8.79 22.02 36.44
N GLU A 626 -7.85 21.29 35.82
CA GLU A 626 -6.59 21.87 35.35
C GLU A 626 -6.85 23.11 34.47
N SER A 627 -6.12 24.19 34.71
CA SER A 627 -6.33 25.45 33.99
C SER A 627 -5.93 25.35 32.52
N TRP A 628 -6.61 26.12 31.66
CA TRP A 628 -6.40 26.05 30.20
C TRP A 628 -4.94 26.32 29.80
N ASP A 629 -4.23 27.19 30.52
CA ASP A 629 -2.83 27.57 30.26
C ASP A 629 -1.85 26.43 30.57
N LYS A 630 -2.27 25.41 31.33
CA LYS A 630 -1.52 24.16 31.51
C LYS A 630 -1.90 23.13 30.47
N ILE A 631 -3.19 23.00 30.16
CA ILE A 631 -3.69 22.05 29.14
C ILE A 631 -3.07 22.35 27.77
N VAL A 632 -3.04 23.63 27.37
CA VAL A 632 -2.56 24.06 26.04
C VAL A 632 -1.09 23.70 25.77
N LYS A 633 -0.28 23.46 26.82
CA LYS A 633 1.12 23.03 26.68
C LYS A 633 1.26 21.63 26.05
N ARG A 634 0.17 20.85 26.07
CA ARG A 634 0.04 19.54 25.43
C ARG A 634 -0.48 19.64 23.99
N PHE A 635 -0.82 20.84 23.52
CA PHE A 635 -1.29 21.06 22.16
C PHE A 635 -0.13 21.40 21.23
N VAL A 636 -0.20 20.81 20.04
CA VAL A 636 0.81 20.97 19.00
C VAL A 636 0.12 21.37 17.70
N THR A 637 0.61 22.38 16.99
CA THR A 637 0.17 22.58 15.60
C THR A 637 0.87 21.56 14.72
N GLY A 638 0.11 20.81 13.92
CA GLY A 638 0.63 19.72 13.08
C GLY A 638 1.74 20.16 12.12
N ALA A 639 2.56 19.19 11.71
CA ALA A 639 3.71 19.40 10.84
C ALA A 639 3.29 19.78 9.40
N MET A 640 3.29 21.07 9.10
CA MET A 640 2.87 21.62 7.79
C MET A 640 4.02 22.43 7.19
N SER A 641 4.58 21.98 6.07
CA SER A 641 5.80 22.58 5.53
C SER A 641 5.60 23.99 4.99
N TYR A 642 6.59 24.86 5.23
CA TYR A 642 6.76 26.06 4.42
C TYR A 642 6.95 25.66 2.93
N GLY A 643 6.07 26.17 2.08
CA GLY A 643 5.91 25.77 0.69
C GLY A 643 4.60 25.01 0.46
N SER A 644 4.17 24.14 1.38
CA SER A 644 2.79 23.64 1.37
C SER A 644 1.84 24.76 1.80
N ILE A 645 2.15 25.42 2.91
CA ILE A 645 1.48 26.63 3.39
C ILE A 645 2.38 27.86 3.21
N SER A 646 1.78 29.05 3.22
CA SER A 646 2.50 30.32 3.09
C SER A 646 3.37 30.61 4.31
N ILE A 647 4.35 31.52 4.16
CA ILE A 647 5.23 31.91 5.28
C ILE A 647 4.44 32.63 6.38
N GLU A 648 3.40 33.39 6.00
CA GLU A 648 2.51 34.10 6.92
C GLU A 648 1.74 33.10 7.78
N SER A 649 1.14 32.08 7.15
CA SER A 649 0.41 31.02 7.86
C SER A 649 1.35 30.24 8.78
N HIS A 650 2.51 29.84 8.26
CA HIS A 650 3.49 29.07 9.02
C HIS A 650 4.04 29.86 10.23
N SER A 651 4.32 31.14 10.06
CA SER A 651 4.86 32.00 11.11
C SER A 651 3.78 32.39 12.13
N ALA A 652 2.54 32.61 11.69
CA ALA A 652 1.41 32.90 12.58
C ALA A 652 1.13 31.73 13.55
N LEU A 653 1.21 30.49 13.06
CA LEU A 653 1.06 29.30 13.92
C LEU A 653 2.19 29.23 14.96
N ALA A 654 3.45 29.41 14.54
CA ALA A 654 4.59 29.37 15.45
C ALA A 654 4.51 30.47 16.52
N TYR A 655 4.22 31.70 16.10
CA TYR A 655 4.06 32.84 17.01
C TYR A 655 2.93 32.60 18.02
N ALA A 656 1.77 32.10 17.56
CA ALA A 656 0.63 31.81 18.44
C ALA A 656 0.97 30.72 19.47
N MET A 657 1.59 29.61 19.04
CA MET A 657 1.93 28.51 19.94
C MET A 657 2.99 28.89 20.97
N ASN A 658 4.03 29.63 20.55
CA ASN A 658 5.05 30.15 21.47
C ASN A 658 4.43 31.04 22.55
N LYS A 659 3.51 31.93 22.16
CA LYS A 659 2.85 32.87 23.08
C LYS A 659 1.99 32.19 24.13
N ILE A 660 1.33 31.10 23.79
CA ILE A 660 0.46 30.34 24.71
C ILE A 660 1.18 29.16 25.39
N GLY A 661 2.48 28.97 25.11
CA GLY A 661 3.28 27.89 25.68
C GLY A 661 3.00 26.49 25.11
N GLY A 662 2.29 26.41 23.98
CA GLY A 662 2.17 25.18 23.19
C GLY A 662 3.37 25.01 22.24
N LYS A 663 3.29 24.08 21.29
CA LYS A 663 4.39 23.81 20.34
C LYS A 663 3.92 23.91 18.89
N SER A 664 4.77 24.42 18.01
CA SER A 664 4.57 24.34 16.56
C SER A 664 5.65 23.49 15.89
N ASN A 665 5.35 22.99 14.69
CA ASN A 665 6.21 22.08 13.95
C ASN A 665 6.49 22.63 12.54
N THR A 666 7.75 22.55 12.11
CA THR A 666 8.21 23.06 10.80
C THR A 666 7.65 22.32 9.59
N GLY A 667 7.20 21.08 9.78
CA GLY A 667 7.08 20.13 8.68
C GLY A 667 8.42 19.91 7.95
N GLU A 668 8.33 19.31 6.77
CA GLU A 668 9.47 18.90 5.94
C GLU A 668 10.12 20.04 5.13
N GLY A 669 9.77 21.30 5.39
CA GLY A 669 10.15 22.44 4.54
C GLY A 669 11.46 23.14 4.93
N GLY A 670 12.06 22.75 6.06
CA GLY A 670 13.13 23.50 6.70
C GLY A 670 12.64 24.79 7.37
N GLU A 671 13.54 25.49 8.06
CA GLU A 671 13.23 26.77 8.71
C GLU A 671 14.44 27.71 8.63
N LYS A 672 14.18 28.98 8.31
CA LYS A 672 15.20 30.03 8.22
C LYS A 672 15.65 30.49 9.63
N PRO A 673 16.96 30.62 9.91
CA PRO A 673 17.49 31.02 11.22
C PRO A 673 16.97 32.36 11.76
N GLU A 674 16.55 33.27 10.88
CA GLU A 674 16.04 34.58 11.28
C GLU A 674 14.77 34.49 12.12
N ARG A 675 14.01 33.39 12.01
CA ARG A 675 12.80 33.16 12.81
C ARG A 675 13.07 32.90 14.29
N SER A 676 14.30 32.53 14.63
CA SER A 676 14.76 32.35 16.01
C SER A 676 15.09 33.67 16.71
N ARG A 677 15.06 34.81 16.00
CA ARG A 677 15.22 36.12 16.61
C ARG A 677 14.02 36.44 17.49
N VAL A 678 14.30 36.76 18.74
CA VAL A 678 13.31 37.20 19.71
C VAL A 678 12.97 38.66 19.44
N ASP A 679 11.68 38.97 19.37
CA ASP A 679 11.18 40.33 19.19
C ASP A 679 11.23 41.14 20.51
N ALA A 680 10.89 42.43 20.45
CA ALA A 680 10.92 43.29 21.63
C ALA A 680 9.93 42.88 22.74
N ASN A 681 8.87 42.17 22.38
CA ASN A 681 7.87 41.60 23.30
C ASN A 681 8.27 40.25 23.89
N GLY A 682 9.42 39.69 23.51
CA GLY A 682 9.94 38.43 24.04
C GLY A 682 9.42 37.18 23.32
N ASP A 683 8.62 37.34 22.26
CA ASP A 683 8.13 36.27 21.42
C ASP A 683 9.11 35.98 20.26
N SER A 684 8.92 34.86 19.58
CA SER A 684 9.65 34.56 18.35
C SER A 684 8.76 33.81 17.36
N MET A 685 9.19 33.78 16.10
CA MET A 685 8.53 32.98 15.08
C MET A 685 9.17 31.59 14.95
N ARG A 686 10.03 31.18 15.89
CA ARG A 686 10.70 29.87 15.88
C ARG A 686 9.70 28.75 16.07
N SER A 687 9.83 27.66 15.30
CA SER A 687 9.07 26.45 15.61
C SER A 687 9.79 25.60 16.66
N SER A 688 9.11 25.22 17.74
CA SER A 688 9.70 24.40 18.82
C SER A 688 10.09 23.01 18.34
N ILE A 689 9.29 22.43 17.44
CA ILE A 689 9.52 21.10 16.86
C ILE A 689 10.09 21.26 15.46
N LYS A 690 11.23 20.61 15.22
CA LYS A 690 11.92 20.59 13.93
C LYS A 690 11.83 19.18 13.34
N GLN A 691 11.24 19.05 12.16
CA GLN A 691 11.06 17.75 11.52
C GLN A 691 12.31 17.32 10.73
N VAL A 692 12.60 16.01 10.76
CA VAL A 692 13.61 15.32 9.95
C VAL A 692 12.87 14.29 9.11
N ALA A 693 12.68 14.59 7.83
CA ALA A 693 11.99 13.73 6.86
C ALA A 693 12.96 13.22 5.78
N SER A 694 12.55 12.26 4.96
CA SER A 694 13.38 11.56 3.97
C SER A 694 14.22 12.47 3.08
N GLY A 695 13.66 13.56 2.55
CA GLY A 695 14.37 14.51 1.69
C GLY A 695 15.43 15.39 2.38
N ARG A 696 15.47 15.40 3.72
CA ARG A 696 16.39 16.22 4.56
C ARG A 696 16.41 17.71 4.19
N PHE A 697 15.34 18.24 3.60
CA PHE A 697 15.27 19.63 3.17
C PHE A 697 15.47 20.59 4.35
N GLY A 698 16.45 21.48 4.22
CA GLY A 698 16.77 22.48 5.24
C GLY A 698 17.31 21.93 6.56
N VAL A 699 17.62 20.64 6.65
CA VAL A 699 18.20 20.03 7.86
C VAL A 699 19.69 20.39 7.92
N THR A 700 20.04 21.24 8.90
CA THR A 700 21.41 21.74 9.13
C THR A 700 21.76 21.63 10.61
N SER A 701 23.05 21.70 10.98
CA SER A 701 23.45 21.66 12.39
C SER A 701 22.81 22.77 13.24
N TYR A 702 22.64 23.97 12.68
CA TYR A 702 21.91 25.06 13.35
C TYR A 702 20.43 24.72 13.53
N TYR A 703 19.77 24.23 12.47
CA TYR A 703 18.37 23.82 12.53
C TYR A 703 18.12 22.74 13.60
N LEU A 704 19.00 21.74 13.69
CA LEU A 704 18.89 20.66 14.68
C LEU A 704 19.12 21.16 16.11
N SER A 705 20.13 22.02 16.32
CA SER A 705 20.44 22.59 17.65
C SER A 705 19.43 23.64 18.12
N ASP A 706 18.72 24.29 17.19
CA ASP A 706 17.64 25.24 17.45
C ASP A 706 16.25 24.56 17.58
N SER A 707 16.18 23.46 18.33
CA SER A 707 14.95 22.68 18.55
C SER A 707 14.72 22.34 20.02
N ASP A 708 13.46 22.23 20.42
CA ASP A 708 13.03 21.65 21.70
C ASP A 708 12.64 20.17 21.52
N GLU A 709 12.21 19.82 20.31
CA GLU A 709 11.95 18.46 19.86
C GLU A 709 12.39 18.27 18.41
N LEU A 710 12.99 17.11 18.13
CA LEU A 710 13.33 16.64 16.80
C LEU A 710 12.37 15.51 16.42
N GLN A 711 11.59 15.70 15.35
CA GLN A 711 10.61 14.70 14.91
C GLN A 711 11.09 13.97 13.65
N ILE A 712 11.40 12.68 13.77
CA ILE A 712 11.60 11.77 12.64
C ILE A 712 10.23 11.47 12.04
N LYS A 713 10.03 11.86 10.78
CA LYS A 713 8.78 11.63 10.05
C LYS A 713 8.88 10.34 9.24
N MET A 714 8.46 9.22 9.82
CA MET A 714 8.39 7.95 9.07
C MET A 714 7.27 7.99 8.03
N ALA A 715 6.09 8.49 8.43
CA ALA A 715 4.92 8.55 7.55
C ALA A 715 3.97 9.69 7.93
N GLN A 716 2.95 9.92 7.09
CA GLN A 716 1.82 10.80 7.38
C GLN A 716 0.50 10.17 6.89
N GLY A 717 -0.60 10.43 7.58
CA GLY A 717 -1.89 9.77 7.32
C GLY A 717 -2.42 9.86 5.89
N ALA A 718 -2.23 11.00 5.21
CA ALA A 718 -2.74 11.21 3.85
C ALA A 718 -1.98 10.46 2.73
N LYS A 719 -0.80 9.92 3.06
CA LYS A 719 0.10 9.24 2.10
C LYS A 719 1.20 8.45 2.83
N PRO A 720 0.83 7.47 3.64
CA PRO A 720 1.83 6.62 4.27
C PRO A 720 2.52 5.74 3.22
N GLY A 721 3.78 5.37 3.49
CA GLY A 721 4.63 4.66 2.51
C GLY A 721 5.09 5.50 1.32
N GLU A 722 4.88 6.82 1.34
CA GLU A 722 5.25 7.74 0.24
C GLU A 722 6.03 8.97 0.74
N GLY A 723 6.71 9.64 -0.20
CA GLY A 723 7.43 10.87 0.05
C GLY A 723 6.57 12.15 0.09
N GLY A 724 7.13 13.20 0.70
CA GLY A 724 6.64 14.57 0.56
C GLY A 724 6.62 15.04 -0.90
N GLU A 725 5.63 15.86 -1.28
CA GLU A 725 5.48 16.35 -2.66
C GLU A 725 5.20 17.85 -2.64
N LEU A 726 5.98 18.61 -3.42
CA LEU A 726 5.77 20.03 -3.64
C LEU A 726 5.94 20.34 -5.13
N ALA A 727 4.86 20.85 -5.75
CA ALA A 727 4.86 21.25 -7.14
C ALA A 727 5.92 22.32 -7.43
N GLY A 728 6.61 22.22 -8.57
CA GLY A 728 7.70 23.13 -8.95
C GLY A 728 7.27 24.60 -9.02
N SER A 729 6.02 24.87 -9.43
CA SER A 729 5.42 26.20 -9.44
C SER A 729 5.34 26.86 -8.06
N LYS A 730 5.38 26.08 -6.98
CA LYS A 730 5.42 26.58 -5.60
C LYS A 730 6.84 26.74 -5.06
N VAL A 731 7.87 26.28 -5.77
CA VAL A 731 9.27 26.33 -5.33
C VAL A 731 9.88 27.68 -5.74
N SER A 732 9.50 28.72 -5.00
CA SER A 732 10.08 30.07 -5.15
C SER A 732 11.56 30.09 -4.76
N GLU A 733 12.28 31.17 -5.08
CA GLU A 733 13.67 31.36 -4.67
C GLU A 733 13.86 31.26 -3.14
N GLU A 734 12.91 31.78 -2.37
CA GLU A 734 12.97 31.74 -0.92
C GLU A 734 12.76 30.33 -0.36
N ILE A 735 11.83 29.56 -0.95
CA ILE A 735 11.60 28.15 -0.60
C ILE A 735 12.81 27.32 -1.00
N ALA A 736 13.34 27.53 -2.20
CA ALA A 736 14.54 26.86 -2.69
C ALA A 736 15.74 27.11 -1.78
N SER A 737 15.95 28.37 -1.37
CA SER A 737 17.01 28.77 -0.44
C SER A 737 16.84 28.14 0.96
N THR A 738 15.61 28.03 1.44
CA THR A 738 15.31 27.38 2.73
C THR A 738 15.59 25.88 2.67
N ARG A 739 15.17 25.22 1.59
CA ARG A 739 15.31 23.78 1.38
C ARG A 739 16.68 23.34 0.86
N LYS A 740 17.54 24.29 0.48
CA LYS A 740 18.86 24.06 -0.15
C LYS A 740 18.74 23.33 -1.49
N THR A 741 17.82 23.80 -2.34
CA THR A 741 17.51 23.22 -3.66
C THR A 741 17.41 24.32 -4.72
N THR A 742 17.01 23.95 -5.94
CA THR A 742 16.91 24.82 -7.11
C THR A 742 15.48 25.38 -7.26
N PRO A 743 15.31 26.70 -7.52
CA PRO A 743 14.00 27.31 -7.79
C PRO A 743 13.28 26.68 -9.00
N GLY A 744 11.95 26.59 -8.94
CA GLY A 744 11.09 26.12 -10.03
C GLY A 744 11.05 24.60 -10.24
N ILE A 745 11.93 23.83 -9.58
CA ILE A 745 11.98 22.36 -9.73
C ILE A 745 11.04 21.70 -8.73
N GLY A 746 10.18 20.79 -9.21
CA GLY A 746 9.30 19.99 -8.34
C GLY A 746 10.08 19.11 -7.38
N LEU A 747 9.67 19.09 -6.11
CA LEU A 747 10.34 18.34 -5.06
C LEU A 747 9.47 17.15 -4.66
N ILE A 748 9.87 15.96 -5.10
CA ILE A 748 9.31 14.68 -4.64
C ILE A 748 10.38 14.06 -3.74
N SER A 749 10.10 13.95 -2.45
CA SER A 749 11.04 13.30 -1.53
C SER A 749 11.08 11.80 -1.81
N PRO A 750 12.21 11.11 -1.55
CA PRO A 750 12.20 9.65 -1.53
C PRO A 750 11.13 9.15 -0.55
N PRO A 751 10.42 8.04 -0.84
CA PRO A 751 9.55 7.40 0.14
C PRO A 751 10.28 6.97 1.42
N PRO A 752 11.44 6.28 1.35
CA PRO A 752 12.15 5.88 2.56
C PRO A 752 13.10 6.96 3.07
N HIS A 753 13.42 6.85 4.35
CA HIS A 753 14.66 7.40 4.87
C HIS A 753 15.80 6.46 4.45
N HIS A 754 16.74 6.91 3.61
CA HIS A 754 17.87 6.06 3.17
C HIS A 754 18.88 5.73 4.28
N ASP A 755 18.70 6.28 5.48
CA ASP A 755 19.41 5.96 6.72
C ASP A 755 18.51 5.20 7.73
N ILE A 756 17.34 4.69 7.30
CA ILE A 756 16.45 3.85 8.10
C ILE A 756 15.86 2.73 7.22
N TYR A 757 16.52 1.57 7.21
CA TYR A 757 16.03 0.36 6.51
C TYR A 757 15.56 -0.73 7.47
N SER A 758 15.67 -0.50 8.77
CA SER A 758 15.33 -1.42 9.85
C SER A 758 15.23 -0.67 11.18
N ILE A 759 14.79 -1.36 12.24
CA ILE A 759 14.65 -0.77 13.57
C ILE A 759 16.00 -0.35 14.19
N GLU A 760 17.08 -1.08 13.90
CA GLU A 760 18.43 -0.74 14.33
C GLU A 760 18.96 0.53 13.65
N ASP A 761 18.60 0.76 12.39
CA ASP A 761 18.96 1.98 11.69
C ASP A 761 18.19 3.19 12.25
N LEU A 762 16.91 3.02 12.60
CA LEU A 762 16.15 4.05 13.32
C LEU A 762 16.82 4.40 14.66
N LYS A 763 17.27 3.39 15.41
CA LYS A 763 17.99 3.59 16.67
C LYS A 763 19.27 4.40 16.45
N GLN A 764 19.99 4.17 15.34
CA GLN A 764 21.16 4.96 14.99
C GLN A 764 20.79 6.43 14.71
N LEU A 765 19.73 6.69 13.93
CA LEU A 765 19.31 8.07 13.68
C LEU A 765 18.85 8.77 14.97
N ILE A 766 18.13 8.07 15.87
CA ILE A 766 17.76 8.62 17.18
C ILE A 766 19.02 9.01 17.98
N TYR A 767 20.05 8.16 17.97
CA TYR A 767 21.33 8.45 18.60
C TYR A 767 21.98 9.71 18.00
N ASP A 768 22.07 9.79 16.68
CA ASP A 768 22.68 10.93 15.98
C ASP A 768 21.96 12.26 16.28
N LEU A 769 20.63 12.23 16.32
CA LEU A 769 19.83 13.41 16.66
C LEU A 769 20.05 13.85 18.11
N LYS A 770 20.14 12.92 19.06
CA LYS A 770 20.47 13.22 20.46
C LYS A 770 21.90 13.74 20.62
N CYS A 771 22.84 13.29 19.79
CA CYS A 771 24.19 13.86 19.72
C CYS A 771 24.20 15.28 19.15
N SER A 772 23.33 15.58 18.18
CA SER A 772 23.21 16.92 17.59
C SER A 772 22.61 17.96 18.54
N ASN A 773 21.68 17.53 19.41
CA ASN A 773 21.06 18.37 20.43
C ASN A 773 20.65 17.52 21.64
N SER A 774 21.48 17.52 22.68
CA SER A 774 21.26 16.73 23.90
C SER A 774 20.08 17.22 24.76
N ARG A 775 19.52 18.41 24.45
CA ARG A 775 18.37 18.97 25.17
C ARG A 775 17.04 18.64 24.50
N ALA A 776 17.04 18.35 23.20
CA ALA A 776 15.82 18.06 22.47
C ALA A 776 15.37 16.62 22.71
N ARG A 777 14.06 16.45 22.89
CA ARG A 777 13.45 15.12 22.84
C ARG A 777 13.34 14.63 21.40
N VAL A 778 13.46 13.33 21.17
CA VAL A 778 13.30 12.73 19.83
C VAL A 778 11.96 12.04 19.71
N SER A 779 11.21 12.44 18.69
CA SER A 779 9.85 12.04 18.38
C SER A 779 9.81 11.24 17.09
N VAL A 780 9.06 10.14 17.05
CA VAL A 780 8.87 9.35 15.83
C VAL A 780 7.41 9.42 15.43
N LYS A 781 7.13 9.97 14.25
CA LYS A 781 5.78 10.08 13.68
C LYS A 781 5.48 8.84 12.82
N LEU A 782 4.58 8.00 13.32
CA LEU A 782 4.03 6.81 12.70
C LEU A 782 2.59 7.08 12.23
N VAL A 783 2.04 6.17 11.44
CA VAL A 783 0.65 6.20 10.99
C VAL A 783 -0.08 4.95 11.48
N SER A 784 -1.33 5.12 11.87
CA SER A 784 -2.19 4.03 12.33
C SER A 784 -2.38 2.99 11.23
N GLU A 785 -2.02 1.74 11.53
CA GLU A 785 -2.32 0.50 10.80
C GLU A 785 -2.28 -0.67 11.80
N VAL A 786 -2.74 -1.87 11.44
CA VAL A 786 -2.50 -3.08 12.26
C VAL A 786 -1.01 -3.32 12.43
N GLY A 787 -0.59 -3.62 13.66
CA GLY A 787 0.81 -3.89 13.99
C GLY A 787 1.61 -2.63 14.37
N VAL A 788 1.03 -1.43 14.27
CA VAL A 788 1.69 -0.19 14.71
C VAL A 788 2.10 -0.23 16.18
N GLY A 789 1.40 -0.98 17.04
CA GLY A 789 1.79 -1.16 18.44
C GLY A 789 3.10 -1.94 18.59
N ILE A 790 3.35 -2.93 17.73
CA ILE A 790 4.60 -3.70 17.69
C ILE A 790 5.74 -2.79 17.24
N VAL A 791 5.51 -1.99 16.20
CA VAL A 791 6.48 -0.98 15.72
C VAL A 791 6.78 0.02 16.84
N ALA A 792 5.77 0.55 17.52
CA ALA A 792 5.93 1.49 18.63
C ALA A 792 6.75 0.91 19.79
N ALA A 793 6.60 -0.39 20.10
CA ALA A 793 7.44 -1.06 21.08
C ALA A 793 8.91 -1.11 20.63
N GLY A 794 9.17 -1.36 19.34
CA GLY A 794 10.50 -1.24 18.75
C GLY A 794 11.07 0.18 18.89
N VAL A 795 10.28 1.19 18.54
CA VAL A 795 10.65 2.62 18.64
C VAL A 795 11.00 3.03 20.08
N ALA A 796 10.23 2.57 21.07
CA ALA A 796 10.53 2.80 22.48
C ALA A 796 11.85 2.12 22.92
N LYS A 797 12.11 0.89 22.45
CA LYS A 797 13.39 0.19 22.68
C LYS A 797 14.57 0.88 21.97
N ALA A 798 14.31 1.55 20.84
CA ALA A 798 15.26 2.38 20.10
C ALA A 798 15.56 3.74 20.78
N ARG A 799 15.02 3.98 22.00
CA ARG A 799 15.27 5.17 22.83
C ARG A 799 14.66 6.46 22.29
N ALA A 800 13.57 6.38 21.50
CA ALA A 800 12.73 7.55 21.28
C ALA A 800 12.14 8.02 22.62
N ASP A 801 11.89 9.32 22.74
CA ASP A 801 11.26 9.92 23.93
C ASP A 801 9.75 10.13 23.71
N HIS A 802 9.33 10.15 22.44
CA HIS A 802 7.99 10.50 22.03
C HIS A 802 7.58 9.71 20.77
N ILE A 803 6.32 9.28 20.72
CA ILE A 803 5.72 8.56 19.59
C ILE A 803 4.44 9.27 19.20
N LEU A 804 4.30 9.65 17.93
CA LEU A 804 3.07 10.20 17.37
C LEU A 804 2.40 9.15 16.49
N ILE A 805 1.14 8.83 16.78
CA ILE A 805 0.27 8.01 15.93
C ILE A 805 -0.68 8.93 15.15
N SER A 806 -0.47 9.04 13.85
CA SER A 806 -1.35 9.81 12.95
C SER A 806 -2.49 8.95 12.40
N GLY A 807 -3.71 9.50 12.36
CA GLY A 807 -4.85 8.89 11.68
C GLY A 807 -4.80 9.09 10.16
N HIS A 808 -5.51 8.23 9.41
CA HIS A 808 -5.65 8.31 7.94
C HIS A 808 -6.20 9.67 7.45
N ASP A 809 -6.95 10.35 8.31
CA ASP A 809 -7.69 11.58 8.04
C ASP A 809 -6.82 12.84 8.18
N GLY A 810 -5.53 12.67 8.45
CA GLY A 810 -4.53 13.74 8.44
C GLY A 810 -4.49 14.49 7.10
N GLY A 811 -4.27 15.82 7.14
CA GLY A 811 -4.21 16.65 5.94
C GLY A 811 -2.90 16.56 5.16
N THR A 812 -2.93 16.93 3.88
CA THR A 812 -1.73 17.12 3.04
C THR A 812 -1.88 18.31 2.10
N GLY A 813 -0.78 18.93 1.69
CA GLY A 813 -0.78 19.95 0.64
C GLY A 813 -0.83 19.37 -0.78
N ALA A 814 -0.38 18.13 -0.97
CA ALA A 814 -0.40 17.40 -2.23
C ALA A 814 -0.18 15.89 -1.98
N SER A 815 -1.02 15.06 -2.59
CA SER A 815 -0.86 13.60 -2.65
C SER A 815 -1.68 13.03 -3.81
N ARG A 816 -1.43 11.79 -4.22
CA ARG A 816 -2.37 11.09 -5.12
C ARG A 816 -3.63 10.69 -4.35
N TRP A 817 -4.76 10.67 -5.03
CA TRP A 817 -6.06 10.36 -4.39
C TRP A 817 -6.10 8.98 -3.75
N THR A 818 -5.45 7.98 -4.35
CA THR A 818 -5.36 6.62 -3.79
C THR A 818 -4.75 6.64 -2.38
N GLY A 819 -3.67 7.41 -2.18
CA GLY A 819 -3.04 7.56 -0.87
C GLY A 819 -3.94 8.28 0.15
N ILE A 820 -4.66 9.31 -0.27
CA ILE A 820 -5.56 10.07 0.62
C ILE A 820 -6.75 9.21 1.06
N LYS A 821 -7.36 8.48 0.13
CA LYS A 821 -8.63 7.78 0.37
C LYS A 821 -8.45 6.41 1.00
N TYR A 822 -7.41 5.67 0.63
CA TYR A 822 -7.33 4.24 0.91
C TYR A 822 -6.15 3.80 1.78
N ALA A 823 -5.23 4.69 2.16
CA ALA A 823 -4.07 4.29 2.96
C ALA A 823 -4.16 4.81 4.41
N GLY A 824 -3.73 3.98 5.37
CA GLY A 824 -3.84 4.27 6.80
C GLY A 824 -5.21 3.97 7.41
N LEU A 825 -5.26 4.03 8.74
CA LEU A 825 -6.46 3.75 9.54
C LEU A 825 -6.83 4.85 10.54
N PRO A 826 -8.03 4.79 11.13
CA PRO A 826 -8.43 5.72 12.17
C PRO A 826 -7.43 5.69 13.33
N TRP A 827 -7.11 6.85 13.87
CA TRP A 827 -6.15 6.95 14.96
C TRP A 827 -6.65 6.27 16.23
N GLU A 828 -7.97 6.11 16.40
CA GLU A 828 -8.59 5.43 17.53
C GLU A 828 -8.05 4.00 17.67
N LEU A 829 -7.88 3.29 16.54
CA LEU A 829 -7.38 1.92 16.52
C LEU A 829 -5.88 1.87 16.81
N GLY A 830 -5.08 2.64 16.08
CA GLY A 830 -3.62 2.64 16.22
C GLY A 830 -3.15 3.19 17.58
N LEU A 831 -3.85 4.19 18.11
CA LEU A 831 -3.55 4.76 19.44
C LEU A 831 -3.82 3.73 20.54
N ALA A 832 -4.99 3.07 20.50
CA ALA A 832 -5.34 2.04 21.47
C ALA A 832 -4.37 0.85 21.41
N GLU A 833 -4.05 0.37 20.20
CA GLU A 833 -3.09 -0.72 20.01
C GLU A 833 -1.69 -0.34 20.52
N THR A 834 -1.24 0.88 20.23
CA THR A 834 0.04 1.40 20.71
C THR A 834 0.09 1.47 22.24
N HIS A 835 -0.95 2.03 22.86
CA HIS A 835 -1.04 2.11 24.31
C HIS A 835 -1.00 0.71 24.94
N GLN A 836 -1.87 -0.19 24.48
CA GLN A 836 -1.96 -1.56 25.00
C GLN A 836 -0.64 -2.31 24.84
N THR A 837 -0.02 -2.27 23.66
CA THR A 837 1.22 -2.99 23.38
C THR A 837 2.38 -2.47 24.23
N LEU A 838 2.50 -1.15 24.38
CA LEU A 838 3.53 -0.55 25.24
C LEU A 838 3.32 -0.90 26.72
N VAL A 839 2.08 -1.00 27.19
CA VAL A 839 1.78 -1.43 28.57
C VAL A 839 2.13 -2.90 28.75
N LEU A 840 1.68 -3.77 27.84
CA LEU A 840 1.95 -5.21 27.88
C LEU A 840 3.45 -5.54 27.90
N ASN A 841 4.29 -4.67 27.34
CA ASN A 841 5.74 -4.84 27.26
C ASN A 841 6.53 -4.04 28.32
N ASP A 842 5.88 -3.36 29.27
CA ASP A 842 6.52 -2.48 30.26
C ASP A 842 7.42 -1.38 29.61
N LEU A 843 6.90 -0.80 28.53
CA LEU A 843 7.54 0.28 27.77
C LEU A 843 6.79 1.60 27.86
N ARG A 844 5.51 1.59 28.26
CA ARG A 844 4.66 2.79 28.22
C ARG A 844 5.17 3.95 29.09
N GLY A 845 5.83 3.65 30.22
CA GLY A 845 6.44 4.64 31.09
C GLY A 845 7.71 5.31 30.54
N ARG A 846 8.20 4.89 29.36
CA ARG A 846 9.45 5.40 28.75
C ARG A 846 9.21 6.46 27.68
N VAL A 847 7.99 6.59 27.18
CA VAL A 847 7.66 7.41 26.01
C VAL A 847 6.37 8.18 26.24
N ILE A 848 6.32 9.41 25.70
CA ILE A 848 5.08 10.17 25.53
C ILE A 848 4.39 9.69 24.26
N VAL A 849 3.06 9.52 24.29
CA VAL A 849 2.26 9.16 23.11
C VAL A 849 1.39 10.34 22.68
N GLN A 850 1.54 10.80 21.45
CA GLN A 850 0.71 11.83 20.83
C GLN A 850 -0.19 11.22 19.76
N THR A 851 -1.34 11.85 19.50
CA THR A 851 -2.16 11.56 18.32
C THR A 851 -2.50 12.82 17.53
N ASP A 852 -2.71 12.67 16.22
CA ASP A 852 -3.29 13.67 15.33
C ASP A 852 -4.20 12.99 14.27
N GLY A 853 -5.05 13.78 13.61
CA GLY A 853 -6.05 13.27 12.66
C GLY A 853 -7.45 13.83 12.94
N GLN A 854 -7.82 14.89 12.22
CA GLN A 854 -9.06 15.66 12.38
C GLN A 854 -9.53 15.89 13.84
N ILE A 855 -8.60 16.08 14.78
CA ILE A 855 -8.91 16.52 16.15
C ILE A 855 -9.38 17.98 16.07
N LYS A 856 -10.65 18.22 16.43
CA LYS A 856 -11.33 19.50 16.20
C LYS A 856 -11.89 20.12 17.48
N THR A 857 -12.27 19.29 18.44
CA THR A 857 -13.01 19.71 19.63
C THR A 857 -12.36 19.23 20.93
N GLY A 858 -12.76 19.82 22.06
CA GLY A 858 -12.35 19.33 23.38
C GLY A 858 -12.82 17.90 23.67
N ARG A 859 -13.93 17.46 23.05
CA ARG A 859 -14.40 16.07 23.11
C ARG A 859 -13.42 15.11 22.44
N ASP A 860 -12.92 15.45 21.26
CA ASP A 860 -11.92 14.62 20.55
C ASP A 860 -10.66 14.45 21.41
N VAL A 861 -10.19 15.53 22.03
CA VAL A 861 -9.04 15.52 22.95
C VAL A 861 -9.30 14.61 24.16
N ALA A 862 -10.48 14.70 24.78
CA ALA A 862 -10.83 13.86 25.93
C ALA A 862 -10.88 12.37 25.56
N LEU A 863 -11.46 12.02 24.39
CA LEU A 863 -11.49 10.63 23.91
C LEU A 863 -10.08 10.11 23.61
N ALA A 864 -9.25 10.90 22.92
CA ALA A 864 -7.86 10.55 22.68
C ALA A 864 -7.08 10.34 23.99
N CYS A 865 -7.31 11.19 25.00
CA CYS A 865 -6.73 11.04 26.34
C CYS A 865 -7.09 9.67 26.96
N LEU A 866 -8.36 9.30 26.92
CA LEU A 866 -8.83 8.01 27.45
C LEU A 866 -8.28 6.80 26.68
N LEU A 867 -7.99 6.96 25.39
CA LEU A 867 -7.34 5.93 24.56
C LEU A 867 -5.82 5.88 24.75
N GLY A 868 -5.23 6.79 25.54
CA GLY A 868 -3.86 6.69 26.02
C GLY A 868 -2.88 7.74 25.50
N SER A 869 -3.34 8.77 24.78
CA SER A 869 -2.49 9.90 24.35
C SER A 869 -2.31 10.95 25.45
N GLU A 870 -1.18 11.64 25.45
CA GLU A 870 -0.81 12.70 26.40
C GLU A 870 -0.64 14.07 25.74
N GLU A 871 -0.48 14.10 24.42
CA GLU A 871 -0.36 15.30 23.58
C GLU A 871 -1.25 15.16 22.33
N TRP A 872 -1.67 16.30 21.75
CA TRP A 872 -2.64 16.33 20.64
C TRP A 872 -2.23 17.30 19.54
N GLY A 873 -2.19 16.80 18.31
CA GLY A 873 -1.85 17.57 17.11
C GLY A 873 -3.07 18.13 16.39
N PHE A 874 -3.02 19.43 16.06
CA PHE A 874 -4.05 20.15 15.32
C PHE A 874 -3.45 20.76 14.06
N ALA A 875 -3.90 20.33 12.87
CA ALA A 875 -3.41 20.86 11.59
C ALA A 875 -4.48 21.70 10.87
N THR A 876 -5.52 21.02 10.38
CA THR A 876 -6.58 21.66 9.58
C THR A 876 -7.37 22.70 10.37
N THR A 877 -7.66 22.47 11.65
CA THR A 877 -8.46 23.38 12.49
C THR A 877 -7.79 24.76 12.67
N PRO A 878 -6.49 24.86 13.02
CA PRO A 878 -5.77 26.13 12.99
C PRO A 878 -5.72 26.80 11.61
N LEU A 879 -5.59 26.04 10.52
CA LEU A 879 -5.64 26.62 9.17
C LEU A 879 -7.01 27.23 8.86
N ILE A 880 -8.11 26.57 9.27
CA ILE A 880 -9.46 27.12 9.15
C ILE A 880 -9.59 28.41 9.96
N ALA A 881 -9.07 28.43 11.19
CA ALA A 881 -9.06 29.62 12.04
C ALA A 881 -8.30 30.79 11.39
N LEU A 882 -7.20 30.50 10.67
CA LEU A 882 -6.45 31.50 9.90
C LEU A 882 -7.15 31.95 8.60
N GLY A 883 -8.11 31.18 8.09
CA GLY A 883 -8.94 31.56 6.94
C GLY A 883 -9.11 30.51 5.85
N CYS A 884 -8.62 29.28 6.03
CA CYS A 884 -8.92 28.20 5.09
C CYS A 884 -10.44 27.95 5.02
N ILE A 885 -10.95 27.82 3.80
CA ILE A 885 -12.37 27.55 3.48
C ILE A 885 -12.59 26.16 2.86
N MET A 886 -11.62 25.25 3.01
CA MET A 886 -11.69 23.85 2.53
C MET A 886 -11.97 23.67 1.02
N MET A 887 -11.43 24.56 0.17
CA MET A 887 -11.56 24.47 -1.29
C MET A 887 -10.68 23.40 -1.96
N ARG A 888 -9.79 22.78 -1.17
CA ARG A 888 -8.83 21.71 -1.55
C ARG A 888 -7.84 22.11 -2.63
#